data_AF-A0A933SFM2-F1
#
_entry.id   AF-A0A933SFM2-F1
#
_cell.length_a   1.000
_cell.length_b   1.000
_cell.length_c   1.000
_cell.angle_alpha   90.00
_cell.angle_beta   90.00
_cell.angle_gamma   90.00
#
_symmetry.space_group_name_H-M   'P 1'
#
loop_
_entity.id
_entity.type
_entity.pdbx_description
1 polymer ?
#
loop_
_entity_poly.entity_id
_entity_poly.type
_entity_poly.pdbx_seq_one_letter_code
_entity_poly.pdbx_strand_id
1 'polypeptide(L)'
;MRKSRVLMVAAGLFLALCTIWLRVAWLQVPMHAHYMARAAERQESRVKLTPRRGDLVDRNGRILAHDLQSFEVAIYMPQVKSVSALAAKMAPVLGVSARDLTKRISAMKGFAWLEHDLAPEKGQELQRLRLEGVVVQTRATRDYRLGESAFEILGRTDRDNVGVDGLEYQYENDLGGRSGWITLIRAGEKRWIKLPGAETHPARDGASLQLTIDADLQSIVEHHLARTVDSLQALRGFAIFLDPMTGEILAAACVPHLPAGRARNWTFTDQYEPGSTFKVVVAGAVLEEGLAKPGEYFTGSPGHGQKAELLPGVFIGDAHGRPGYTFFGAIQNSSNIVCGKLGIRLGAEKLYRYAASLGFGTLTGIEFPGETSGRLRPLSRWQPRSTPTVAIGQEVAVTPLQLALAYAAIANGGVLMEPMLVKEVRAADGRVLRRNTPQPSHRVFSESTTSTLREMLCAVVDSGTATAAKLEGIRIAGKTGTAQKVDPTLKAYGSKYMASFAGFAPAENPRIVGVVVIDEPPQRLHYGGQIAAPVFREVVLDLMRQPTSVLGSTTRNIAMRPPDVPAVTAPDLRLLPRREAERKLADYGLHARFEGDGTRVLSQSPAAGQPVERGGSVVAWLSSPQDSVGRSMPDLAGLPVRQALRQLSQRQVQPFVTGSGFVVRQEPAPGTPLPFRGECRLWCAADAAASGRGGVSAASATSRRP
;
A
#
# COMPACT_ATOMS: atom_id res chain seq x y z
N MET A 1 47.70 -31.04 -92.74
CA MET A 1 47.46 -29.81 -91.93
C MET A 1 46.06 -29.68 -91.32
N ARG A 2 44.96 -30.20 -91.92
CA ARG A 2 43.60 -30.10 -91.34
C ARG A 2 43.36 -30.94 -90.07
N LYS A 3 43.89 -32.16 -89.99
CA LYS A 3 43.72 -33.06 -88.82
C LYS A 3 44.46 -32.58 -87.55
N SER A 4 45.63 -31.95 -87.68
CA SER A 4 46.40 -31.45 -86.52
C SER A 4 45.74 -30.23 -85.86
N ARG A 5 45.07 -29.37 -86.64
CA ARG A 5 44.31 -28.23 -86.11
C ARG A 5 43.09 -28.67 -85.30
N VAL A 6 42.37 -29.70 -85.76
CA VAL A 6 41.23 -30.29 -85.03
C VAL A 6 41.72 -30.93 -83.72
N LEU A 7 42.85 -31.64 -83.74
CA LEU A 7 43.41 -32.26 -82.54
C LEU A 7 43.87 -31.23 -81.50
N MET A 8 44.48 -30.12 -81.94
CA MET A 8 44.84 -29.00 -81.06
C MET A 8 43.63 -28.35 -80.41
N VAL A 9 42.56 -28.11 -81.17
CA VAL A 9 41.33 -27.52 -80.63
C VAL A 9 40.67 -28.49 -79.64
N ALA A 10 40.60 -29.79 -79.97
CA ALA A 10 40.06 -30.81 -79.08
C ALA A 10 40.89 -30.95 -77.79
N ALA A 11 42.22 -30.93 -77.88
CA ALA A 11 43.11 -30.97 -76.73
C ALA A 11 42.98 -29.72 -75.86
N GLY A 12 42.86 -28.53 -76.47
CA GLY A 12 42.60 -27.29 -75.74
C GLY A 12 41.25 -27.32 -75.01
N LEU A 13 40.20 -27.86 -75.65
CA LEU A 13 38.88 -28.01 -75.05
C LEU A 13 38.89 -29.02 -73.89
N PHE A 14 39.60 -30.13 -74.06
CA PHE A 14 39.78 -31.15 -73.02
C PHE A 14 40.54 -30.58 -71.81
N LEU A 15 41.60 -29.81 -72.04
CA LEU A 15 42.37 -29.16 -70.98
C LEU A 15 41.50 -28.15 -70.21
N ALA A 16 40.67 -27.37 -70.92
CA ALA A 16 39.73 -26.44 -70.30
C ALA A 16 38.65 -27.15 -69.47
N LEU A 17 38.15 -28.31 -69.93
CA LEU A 17 37.25 -29.16 -69.15
C LEU A 17 37.93 -29.70 -67.90
N CYS A 18 39.18 -30.16 -68.00
CA CYS A 18 39.95 -30.66 -66.87
C CYS A 18 40.18 -29.57 -65.81
N THR A 19 40.51 -28.34 -66.21
CA THR A 19 40.70 -27.23 -65.26
C THR A 19 39.40 -26.83 -64.56
N ILE A 20 38.27 -26.86 -65.25
CA ILE A 20 36.94 -26.66 -64.63
C ILE A 20 36.65 -27.76 -63.61
N TRP A 21 36.88 -29.03 -63.94
CA TRP A 21 36.66 -30.15 -63.03
C TRP A 21 37.58 -30.10 -61.80
N LEU A 22 38.87 -29.79 -61.99
CA LEU A 22 39.81 -29.54 -60.90
C LEU A 22 39.33 -28.39 -59.99
N ARG A 23 38.78 -27.32 -60.58
CA ARG A 23 38.22 -26.21 -59.81
C ARG A 23 36.98 -26.62 -59.02
N VAL A 24 36.08 -27.42 -59.60
CA VAL A 24 34.90 -27.94 -58.91
C VAL A 24 35.32 -28.86 -57.76
N ALA A 25 36.26 -29.79 -57.98
CA ALA A 25 36.78 -30.67 -56.95
C ALA A 25 37.45 -29.88 -55.80
N TRP A 26 38.20 -28.82 -56.13
CA TRP A 26 38.78 -27.90 -55.14
C TRP A 26 37.70 -27.17 -54.32
N LEU A 27 36.61 -26.73 -54.96
CA LEU A 27 35.50 -26.09 -54.26
C LEU A 27 34.73 -27.06 -53.36
N GLN A 28 34.55 -28.31 -53.81
CA GLN A 28 33.73 -29.32 -53.14
C GLN A 28 34.44 -30.09 -52.04
N VAL A 29 35.77 -30.23 -52.06
CA VAL A 29 36.51 -31.05 -51.09
C VAL A 29 37.28 -30.17 -50.09
N PRO A 30 38.38 -29.47 -50.44
CA PRO A 30 39.13 -28.69 -49.47
C PRO A 30 38.40 -27.43 -49.01
N MET A 31 37.62 -26.78 -49.89
CA MET A 31 36.84 -25.59 -49.51
C MET A 31 35.44 -25.91 -48.98
N HIS A 32 35.06 -27.19 -48.85
CA HIS A 32 33.74 -27.60 -48.39
C HIS A 32 33.35 -26.95 -47.07
N ALA A 33 34.20 -27.10 -46.05
CA ALA A 33 33.93 -26.60 -44.71
C ALA A 33 33.77 -25.07 -44.69
N HIS A 34 34.59 -24.35 -45.47
CA HIS A 34 34.52 -22.89 -45.60
C HIS A 34 33.21 -22.42 -46.26
N TYR A 35 32.80 -23.06 -47.35
CA TYR A 35 31.56 -22.71 -48.04
C TYR A 35 30.32 -23.20 -47.29
N MET A 36 30.39 -24.29 -46.53
CA MET A 36 29.32 -24.73 -45.64
C MET A 36 29.15 -23.78 -44.46
N ALA A 37 30.22 -23.29 -43.84
CA ALA A 37 30.13 -22.28 -42.79
C ALA A 37 29.51 -20.97 -43.32
N ARG A 38 29.93 -20.51 -44.51
CA ARG A 38 29.33 -19.35 -45.18
C ARG A 38 27.89 -19.57 -45.62
N ALA A 39 27.54 -20.80 -46.00
CA ALA A 39 26.16 -21.16 -46.32
C ALA A 39 25.30 -21.15 -45.07
N ALA A 40 25.77 -21.73 -43.96
CA ALA A 40 25.11 -21.68 -42.65
C ALA A 40 24.89 -20.23 -42.21
N GLU A 41 25.93 -19.39 -42.21
CA GLU A 41 25.82 -17.96 -41.82
C GLU A 41 24.83 -17.16 -42.68
N ARG A 42 24.69 -17.50 -43.97
CA ARG A 42 23.79 -16.79 -44.91
C ARG A 42 22.39 -17.39 -45.00
N GLN A 43 22.24 -18.67 -44.72
CA GLN A 43 20.98 -19.42 -44.90
C GLN A 43 20.25 -19.61 -43.58
N GLU A 44 20.97 -19.71 -42.46
CA GLU A 44 20.40 -19.77 -41.12
C GLU A 44 19.92 -18.38 -40.71
N SER A 45 18.65 -18.28 -40.37
CA SER A 45 18.10 -17.09 -39.72
C SER A 45 17.49 -17.52 -38.40
N ARG A 46 17.85 -16.78 -37.34
CA ARG A 46 17.21 -16.93 -36.03
C ARG A 46 15.89 -16.18 -36.05
N VAL A 47 14.80 -16.91 -35.96
CA VAL A 47 13.47 -16.33 -35.80
C VAL A 47 13.18 -16.21 -34.31
N LYS A 48 12.92 -14.98 -33.84
CA LYS A 48 12.57 -14.70 -32.45
C LYS A 48 11.19 -15.30 -32.15
N LEU A 49 11.10 -16.09 -31.08
CA LEU A 49 9.85 -16.56 -30.52
C LEU A 49 9.43 -15.57 -29.43
N THR A 50 8.36 -14.84 -29.68
CA THR A 50 7.80 -13.87 -28.73
C THR A 50 7.03 -14.63 -27.65
N PRO A 51 7.33 -14.39 -26.36
CA PRO A 51 6.57 -14.99 -25.26
C PRO A 51 5.19 -14.35 -25.16
N ARG A 52 4.25 -15.02 -24.52
CA ARG A 52 2.98 -14.39 -24.11
C ARG A 52 3.22 -13.54 -22.87
N ARG A 53 2.64 -12.34 -22.82
CA ARG A 53 2.66 -11.53 -21.61
C ARG A 53 1.72 -12.15 -20.56
N GLY A 54 2.10 -12.07 -19.30
CA GLY A 54 1.28 -12.56 -18.20
C GLY A 54 -0.02 -11.75 -18.02
N ASP A 55 -1.04 -12.37 -17.44
CA ASP A 55 -2.33 -11.72 -17.21
C ASP A 55 -2.29 -10.88 -15.92
N LEU A 56 -3.03 -9.77 -15.90
CA LEU A 56 -3.39 -9.08 -14.67
C LEU A 56 -4.78 -9.56 -14.26
N VAL A 57 -4.92 -10.10 -13.06
CA VAL A 57 -6.20 -10.61 -12.53
C VAL A 57 -6.54 -9.93 -11.21
N ASP A 58 -7.84 -9.73 -10.97
CA ASP A 58 -8.36 -9.14 -9.74
C ASP A 58 -8.21 -10.11 -8.55
N ARG A 59 -8.60 -9.64 -7.36
CA ARG A 59 -8.52 -10.46 -6.13
C ARG A 59 -9.36 -11.74 -6.17
N ASN A 60 -10.41 -11.76 -7.00
CA ASN A 60 -11.36 -12.84 -7.19
C ASN A 60 -10.99 -13.75 -8.39
N GLY A 61 -9.89 -13.47 -9.09
CA GLY A 61 -9.41 -14.23 -10.24
C GLY A 61 -10.03 -13.84 -11.59
N ARG A 62 -10.75 -12.72 -11.66
CA ARG A 62 -11.27 -12.17 -12.91
C ARG A 62 -10.14 -11.46 -13.68
N ILE A 63 -10.09 -11.68 -14.98
CA ILE A 63 -9.09 -11.04 -15.85
C ILE A 63 -9.37 -9.54 -15.94
N LEU A 64 -8.36 -8.73 -15.63
CA LEU A 64 -8.36 -7.28 -15.77
C LEU A 64 -7.65 -6.85 -17.05
N ALA A 65 -6.47 -7.44 -17.31
CA ALA A 65 -5.73 -7.25 -18.55
C ALA A 65 -5.14 -8.58 -19.04
N HIS A 66 -5.24 -8.83 -20.34
CA HIS A 66 -4.66 -10.03 -20.97
C HIS A 66 -4.28 -9.79 -22.42
N ASP A 67 -3.45 -10.66 -22.97
CA ASP A 67 -3.07 -10.58 -24.38
C ASP A 67 -4.15 -11.20 -25.29
N LEU A 68 -4.65 -10.39 -26.23
CA LEU A 68 -5.40 -10.89 -27.37
C LEU A 68 -4.46 -11.08 -28.56
N GLN A 69 -4.68 -12.17 -29.30
CA GLN A 69 -4.01 -12.35 -30.57
C GLN A 69 -4.65 -11.42 -31.60
N SER A 70 -3.87 -10.53 -32.21
CA SER A 70 -4.27 -9.65 -33.30
C SER A 70 -3.44 -9.92 -34.53
N PHE A 71 -3.85 -9.37 -35.67
CA PHE A 71 -3.11 -9.48 -36.92
C PHE A 71 -2.80 -8.11 -37.50
N GLU A 72 -1.57 -7.96 -37.99
CA GLU A 72 -1.14 -6.83 -38.79
C GLU A 72 -1.06 -7.23 -40.26
N VAL A 73 -1.44 -6.31 -41.13
CA VAL A 73 -1.40 -6.51 -42.58
C VAL A 73 -0.51 -5.44 -43.19
N ALA A 74 0.57 -5.86 -43.82
CA ALA A 74 1.43 -5.02 -44.64
C ALA A 74 1.30 -5.38 -46.11
N ILE A 75 1.55 -4.39 -46.96
CA ILE A 75 1.65 -4.55 -48.41
C ILE A 75 3.10 -4.35 -48.82
N TYR A 76 3.64 -5.32 -49.56
CA TYR A 76 4.90 -5.22 -50.26
C TYR A 76 4.64 -4.96 -51.75
N MET A 77 4.61 -3.68 -52.10
CA MET A 77 4.23 -3.19 -53.43
C MET A 77 5.00 -3.84 -54.60
N PRO A 78 6.30 -4.14 -54.51
CA PRO A 78 7.02 -4.80 -55.62
C PRO A 78 6.47 -6.18 -56.02
N GLN A 79 5.70 -6.84 -55.16
CA GLN A 79 5.05 -8.13 -55.45
C GLN A 79 3.57 -7.98 -55.86
N VAL A 80 3.02 -6.77 -55.84
CA VAL A 80 1.61 -6.50 -56.17
C VAL A 80 1.46 -6.32 -57.69
N LYS A 81 0.80 -7.27 -58.35
CA LYS A 81 0.55 -7.22 -59.80
C LYS A 81 -0.57 -6.25 -60.20
N SER A 82 -1.65 -6.19 -59.42
CA SER A 82 -2.79 -5.30 -59.67
C SER A 82 -3.38 -4.83 -58.35
N VAL A 83 -3.33 -3.52 -58.11
CA VAL A 83 -3.83 -2.91 -56.87
C VAL A 83 -5.35 -3.01 -56.78
N SER A 84 -6.08 -2.82 -57.88
CA SER A 84 -7.55 -2.90 -57.88
C SER A 84 -8.04 -4.33 -57.60
N ALA A 85 -7.39 -5.34 -58.20
CA ALA A 85 -7.72 -6.74 -57.95
C ALA A 85 -7.37 -7.18 -56.53
N LEU A 86 -6.27 -6.66 -55.97
CA LEU A 86 -5.89 -6.91 -54.59
C LEU A 86 -6.90 -6.29 -53.62
N ALA A 87 -7.23 -5.01 -53.82
CA ALA A 87 -8.21 -4.29 -53.00
C ALA A 87 -9.61 -4.93 -53.07
N ALA A 88 -10.05 -5.39 -54.24
CA ALA A 88 -11.34 -6.08 -54.39
C ALA A 88 -11.44 -7.37 -53.57
N LYS A 89 -10.31 -8.09 -53.39
CA LYS A 89 -10.26 -9.32 -52.58
C LYS A 89 -10.16 -9.05 -51.08
N MET A 90 -9.49 -7.97 -50.68
CA MET A 90 -9.29 -7.62 -49.27
C MET A 90 -10.47 -6.83 -48.68
N ALA A 91 -11.18 -6.05 -49.51
CA ALA A 91 -12.28 -5.19 -49.10
C ALA A 91 -13.40 -5.89 -48.32
N PRO A 92 -13.91 -7.08 -48.73
CA PRO A 92 -14.93 -7.80 -47.99
C PRO A 92 -14.47 -8.23 -46.59
N VAL A 93 -13.22 -8.68 -46.46
CA VAL A 93 -12.65 -9.15 -45.19
C VAL A 93 -12.40 -7.99 -44.24
N LEU A 94 -11.88 -6.87 -44.76
CA LEU A 94 -11.60 -5.68 -43.97
C LEU A 94 -12.88 -4.90 -43.60
N GLY A 95 -13.96 -5.05 -44.38
CA GLY A 95 -15.22 -4.31 -44.20
C GLY A 95 -15.13 -2.86 -44.71
N VAL A 96 -14.25 -2.60 -45.69
CA VAL A 96 -14.03 -1.28 -46.31
C VAL A 96 -14.37 -1.32 -47.79
N SER A 97 -14.69 -0.17 -48.40
CA SER A 97 -14.98 -0.14 -49.84
C SER A 97 -13.73 -0.47 -50.66
N ALA A 98 -13.89 -1.28 -51.72
CA ALA A 98 -12.78 -1.64 -52.61
C ALA A 98 -12.15 -0.41 -53.28
N ARG A 99 -12.95 0.64 -53.53
CA ARG A 99 -12.48 1.90 -54.11
C ARG A 99 -11.56 2.66 -53.16
N ASP A 100 -11.94 2.77 -51.89
CA ASP A 100 -11.13 3.48 -50.89
C ASP A 100 -9.86 2.70 -50.56
N LEU A 101 -9.97 1.37 -50.49
CA LEU A 101 -8.81 0.50 -50.27
C LEU A 101 -7.82 0.57 -51.46
N THR A 102 -8.32 0.62 -52.70
CA THR A 102 -7.48 0.82 -53.89
C THR A 102 -6.70 2.14 -53.79
N LYS A 103 -7.35 3.24 -53.38
CA LYS A 103 -6.68 4.53 -53.19
C LYS A 103 -5.60 4.46 -52.11
N ARG A 104 -5.90 3.85 -50.96
CA ARG A 104 -4.96 3.68 -49.84
C ARG A 104 -3.73 2.88 -50.27
N ILE A 105 -3.92 1.74 -50.94
CA ILE A 105 -2.82 0.88 -51.38
C ILE A 105 -2.01 1.53 -52.51
N SER A 106 -2.65 2.20 -53.48
CA SER A 106 -1.95 2.88 -54.58
C SER A 106 -1.03 4.01 -54.10
N ALA A 107 -1.30 4.61 -52.94
CA ALA A 107 -0.45 5.63 -52.34
C ALA A 107 0.79 5.07 -51.63
N MET A 108 0.84 3.75 -51.37
CA MET A 108 1.94 3.11 -50.66
C MET A 108 3.15 2.88 -51.59
N LYS A 109 4.36 2.94 -51.01
CA LYS A 109 5.62 2.64 -51.70
C LYS A 109 6.40 1.60 -50.91
N GLY A 110 7.02 0.65 -51.61
CA GLY A 110 7.85 -0.39 -50.98
C GLY A 110 7.04 -1.28 -50.03
N PHE A 111 7.56 -1.48 -48.82
CA PHE A 111 6.86 -2.16 -47.73
C PHE A 111 6.13 -1.12 -46.87
N ALA A 112 4.81 -1.22 -46.75
CA ALA A 112 4.01 -0.32 -45.95
C ALA A 112 2.92 -1.08 -45.18
N TRP A 113 2.68 -0.65 -43.94
CA TRP A 113 1.59 -1.19 -43.13
C TRP A 113 0.25 -0.63 -43.60
N LEU A 114 -0.73 -1.51 -43.75
CA LEU A 114 -2.09 -1.18 -44.15
C LEU A 114 -3.02 -1.13 -42.95
N GLU A 115 -2.98 -2.15 -42.08
CA GLU A 115 -3.76 -2.23 -40.84
C GLU A 115 -2.92 -2.89 -39.73
N HIS A 116 -3.14 -2.46 -38.48
CA HIS A 116 -2.35 -2.90 -37.32
C HIS A 116 -3.12 -3.71 -36.27
N ASP A 117 -4.45 -3.57 -36.19
CA ASP A 117 -5.25 -4.23 -35.14
C ASP A 117 -6.41 -4.98 -35.76
N LEU A 118 -6.10 -5.96 -36.62
CA LEU A 118 -7.10 -6.79 -37.24
C LEU A 118 -7.54 -7.91 -36.30
N ALA A 119 -8.86 -8.05 -36.13
CA ALA A 119 -9.45 -9.14 -35.36
C ALA A 119 -8.99 -10.52 -35.87
N PRO A 120 -8.85 -11.52 -34.99
CA PRO A 120 -8.37 -12.87 -35.34
C PRO A 120 -9.04 -13.46 -36.57
N GLU A 121 -10.35 -13.30 -36.70
CA GLU A 121 -11.16 -13.89 -37.76
C GLU A 121 -10.76 -13.33 -39.13
N LYS A 122 -10.67 -11.99 -39.22
CA LYS A 122 -10.28 -11.27 -40.43
C LYS A 122 -8.82 -11.56 -40.80
N GLY A 123 -7.94 -11.60 -39.81
CA GLY A 123 -6.51 -11.86 -40.02
C GLY A 123 -6.25 -13.27 -40.56
N GLN A 124 -6.91 -14.27 -39.97
CA GLN A 124 -6.84 -15.65 -40.44
C GLN A 124 -7.44 -15.79 -41.85
N GLU A 125 -8.54 -15.10 -42.16
CA GLU A 125 -9.14 -15.12 -43.48
C GLU A 125 -8.21 -14.53 -44.55
N LEU A 126 -7.59 -13.37 -44.29
CA LEU A 126 -6.58 -12.79 -45.18
C LEU A 126 -5.36 -13.70 -45.35
N GLN A 127 -4.93 -14.37 -44.28
CA GLN A 127 -3.83 -15.33 -44.32
C GLN A 127 -4.17 -16.56 -45.19
N ARG A 128 -5.43 -17.03 -45.16
CA ARG A 128 -5.92 -18.13 -46.02
C ARG A 128 -5.95 -17.75 -47.50
N LEU A 129 -6.23 -16.49 -47.83
CA LEU A 129 -6.30 -16.02 -49.22
C LEU A 129 -4.94 -16.02 -49.94
N ARG A 130 -3.81 -16.08 -49.20
CA ARG A 130 -2.43 -16.18 -49.74
C ARG A 130 -2.15 -15.18 -50.87
N LEU A 131 -2.57 -13.93 -50.68
CA LEU A 131 -2.46 -12.88 -51.68
C LEU A 131 -1.00 -12.46 -51.89
N GLU A 132 -0.56 -12.37 -53.15
CA GLU A 132 0.80 -11.92 -53.49
C GLU A 132 1.00 -10.45 -53.09
N GLY A 133 2.13 -10.17 -52.42
CA GLY A 133 2.43 -8.84 -51.90
C GLY A 133 1.69 -8.48 -50.61
N VAL A 134 0.90 -9.39 -50.01
CA VAL A 134 0.30 -9.18 -48.68
C VAL A 134 1.08 -9.99 -47.64
N VAL A 135 1.54 -9.30 -46.60
CA VAL A 135 2.22 -9.89 -45.45
C VAL A 135 1.29 -9.78 -44.25
N VAL A 136 0.82 -10.92 -43.77
CA VAL A 136 0.00 -11.01 -42.56
C VAL A 136 0.88 -11.50 -41.42
N GLN A 137 1.00 -10.71 -40.35
CA GLN A 137 1.77 -11.05 -39.16
C GLN A 137 0.86 -11.15 -37.95
N THR A 138 1.12 -12.12 -37.08
CA THR A 138 0.45 -12.23 -35.78
C THR A 138 1.15 -11.31 -34.78
N ARG A 139 0.35 -10.54 -34.03
CA ARG A 139 0.80 -9.71 -32.92
C ARG A 139 0.00 -10.07 -31.67
N ALA A 140 0.55 -9.77 -30.50
CA ALA A 140 -0.22 -9.72 -29.26
C ALA A 140 -0.58 -8.26 -28.99
N THR A 141 -1.87 -7.96 -28.86
CA THR A 141 -2.36 -6.66 -28.42
C THR A 141 -2.91 -6.82 -27.01
N ARG A 142 -2.54 -5.89 -26.11
CA ARG A 142 -2.99 -5.89 -24.73
C ARG A 142 -4.45 -5.41 -24.64
N ASP A 143 -5.33 -6.23 -24.10
CA ASP A 143 -6.74 -5.92 -23.89
C ASP A 143 -7.04 -5.68 -22.41
N TYR A 144 -7.80 -4.63 -22.12
CA TYR A 144 -8.18 -4.21 -20.77
C TYR A 144 -9.69 -4.36 -20.60
N ARG A 145 -10.11 -5.31 -19.76
CA ARG A 145 -11.51 -5.74 -19.65
C ARG A 145 -12.44 -4.69 -19.05
N LEU A 146 -11.90 -3.81 -18.20
CA LEU A 146 -12.67 -2.73 -17.58
C LEU A 146 -12.69 -1.45 -18.42
N GLY A 147 -12.23 -1.48 -19.67
CA GLY A 147 -12.10 -0.29 -20.49
C GLY A 147 -11.08 0.68 -19.88
N GLU A 148 -11.39 1.97 -19.85
CA GLU A 148 -10.51 2.99 -19.24
C GLU A 148 -10.36 2.86 -17.73
N SER A 149 -11.22 2.07 -17.10
CA SER A 149 -11.22 1.90 -15.66
C SER A 149 -9.95 1.20 -15.17
N ALA A 150 -9.41 1.69 -14.05
CA ALA A 150 -8.18 1.22 -13.44
C ALA A 150 -6.89 1.46 -14.25
N PHE A 151 -6.92 2.22 -15.35
CA PHE A 151 -5.72 2.49 -16.17
C PHE A 151 -4.56 3.08 -15.37
N GLU A 152 -4.82 3.96 -14.40
CA GLU A 152 -3.78 4.53 -13.54
C GLU A 152 -3.19 3.52 -12.56
N ILE A 153 -3.83 2.38 -12.29
CA ILE A 153 -3.26 1.30 -11.48
C ILE A 153 -2.62 0.25 -12.38
N LEU A 154 -3.40 -0.35 -13.28
CA LEU A 154 -2.93 -1.42 -14.16
C LEU A 154 -1.76 -0.93 -14.99
N GLY A 155 -1.83 0.32 -15.44
CA GLY A 155 -0.92 0.83 -16.44
C GLY A 155 -1.32 0.34 -17.82
N ARG A 156 -0.51 0.73 -18.80
CA ARG A 156 -0.69 0.42 -20.20
C ARG A 156 0.61 -0.10 -20.79
N THR A 157 0.49 -0.74 -21.94
CA THR A 157 1.61 -1.14 -22.78
C THR A 157 1.70 -0.22 -23.99
N ASP A 158 2.90 -0.09 -24.56
CA ASP A 158 3.06 0.48 -25.89
C ASP A 158 2.61 -0.50 -26.98
N ARG A 159 2.86 -0.14 -28.24
CA ARG A 159 2.53 -0.98 -29.38
C ARG A 159 3.30 -2.30 -29.35
N ASP A 160 4.52 -2.32 -28.82
CA ASP A 160 5.37 -3.52 -28.79
C ASP A 160 5.06 -4.42 -27.58
N ASN A 161 3.95 -4.17 -26.90
CA ASN A 161 3.46 -4.88 -25.72
C ASN A 161 4.41 -4.77 -24.51
N VAL A 162 5.16 -3.67 -24.44
CA VAL A 162 6.05 -3.32 -23.32
C VAL A 162 5.33 -2.35 -22.39
N GLY A 163 5.32 -2.62 -21.09
CA GLY A 163 4.69 -1.78 -20.08
C GLY A 163 5.32 -0.38 -20.01
N VAL A 164 4.49 0.67 -20.07
CA VAL A 164 4.94 2.07 -20.09
C VAL A 164 4.60 2.85 -18.82
N ASP A 165 3.54 2.48 -18.11
CA ASP A 165 3.16 3.07 -16.83
C ASP A 165 2.49 2.03 -15.91
N GLY A 166 2.15 2.45 -14.68
CA GLY A 166 1.45 1.62 -13.70
C GLY A 166 2.13 0.29 -13.35
N LEU A 167 1.32 -0.73 -13.08
CA LEU A 167 1.80 -2.08 -12.78
C LEU A 167 2.41 -2.78 -13.99
N GLU A 168 1.93 -2.51 -15.21
CA GLU A 168 2.52 -3.02 -16.45
C GLU A 168 4.01 -2.64 -16.54
N TYR A 169 4.36 -1.39 -16.19
CA TYR A 169 5.75 -0.95 -16.13
C TYR A 169 6.51 -1.53 -14.93
N GLN A 170 5.93 -1.46 -13.73
CA GLN A 170 6.58 -1.91 -12.48
C GLN A 170 6.97 -3.39 -12.52
N TYR A 171 6.16 -4.21 -13.18
CA TYR A 171 6.31 -5.65 -13.25
C TYR A 171 6.68 -6.14 -14.66
N GLU A 172 7.24 -5.28 -15.51
CA GLU A 172 7.63 -5.63 -16.87
C GLU A 172 8.50 -6.89 -16.95
N ASN A 173 9.44 -7.05 -15.99
CA ASN A 173 10.34 -8.21 -15.94
C ASN A 173 9.62 -9.53 -15.65
N ASP A 174 8.51 -9.48 -14.91
CA ASP A 174 7.70 -10.64 -14.58
C ASP A 174 6.65 -10.90 -15.67
N LEU A 175 5.96 -9.84 -16.12
CA LEU A 175 4.87 -9.89 -17.10
C LEU A 175 5.36 -10.15 -18.53
N GLY A 176 6.46 -9.55 -18.98
CA GLY A 176 6.90 -9.59 -20.38
C GLY A 176 7.47 -10.94 -20.83
N GLY A 177 7.78 -11.84 -19.89
CA GLY A 177 8.37 -13.14 -20.18
C GLY A 177 9.78 -13.06 -20.78
N ARG A 178 10.28 -14.18 -21.30
CA ARG A 178 11.60 -14.25 -21.94
C ARG A 178 11.49 -14.77 -23.36
N SER A 179 11.99 -13.99 -24.31
CA SER A 179 12.01 -14.37 -25.73
C SER A 179 12.88 -15.59 -25.98
N GLY A 180 12.37 -16.50 -26.81
CA GLY A 180 13.11 -17.63 -27.34
C GLY A 180 13.60 -17.34 -28.76
N TRP A 181 14.27 -18.32 -29.37
CA TRP A 181 14.59 -18.29 -30.79
C TRP A 181 14.68 -19.70 -31.37
N ILE A 182 14.40 -19.80 -32.66
CA ILE A 182 14.56 -21.03 -33.44
C ILE A 182 15.39 -20.73 -34.69
N THR A 183 16.39 -21.57 -34.96
CA THR A 183 17.15 -21.48 -36.21
C THR A 183 16.38 -22.15 -37.35
N LEU A 184 16.08 -21.38 -38.40
CA LEU A 184 15.45 -21.87 -39.62
C LEU A 184 16.39 -21.62 -40.81
N ILE A 185 16.42 -22.54 -41.78
CA ILE A 185 17.10 -22.31 -43.06
C ILE A 185 16.13 -21.75 -44.08
N ARG A 186 16.59 -20.75 -44.83
CA ARG A 186 15.92 -20.21 -46.00
C ARG A 186 16.17 -21.10 -47.23
N ALA A 187 15.22 -21.96 -47.56
CA ALA A 187 15.23 -22.74 -48.80
C ALA A 187 14.54 -21.96 -49.93
N GLY A 188 15.34 -21.24 -50.74
CA GLY A 188 14.85 -20.42 -51.86
C GLY A 188 14.04 -19.18 -51.42
N GLU A 189 13.35 -18.52 -52.35
CA GLU A 189 12.69 -17.23 -52.09
C GLU A 189 11.50 -17.28 -51.11
N LYS A 190 10.90 -18.44 -50.81
CA LYS A 190 9.59 -18.50 -50.14
C LYS A 190 9.40 -19.59 -49.05
N ARG A 191 10.41 -20.35 -48.64
CA ARG A 191 10.19 -21.46 -47.68
C ARG A 191 11.26 -21.53 -46.58
N TRP A 192 10.81 -21.43 -45.33
CA TRP A 192 11.63 -21.68 -44.15
C TRP A 192 11.52 -23.16 -43.76
N ILE A 193 12.65 -23.82 -43.53
CA ILE A 193 12.70 -25.23 -43.14
C ILE A 193 13.49 -25.32 -41.82
N LYS A 194 12.90 -25.98 -40.83
CA LYS A 194 13.59 -26.33 -39.57
C LYS A 194 14.56 -27.47 -39.86
N LEU A 195 15.86 -27.32 -39.60
CA LEU A 195 16.78 -28.45 -39.74
C LEU A 195 16.53 -29.49 -38.65
N PRO A 196 16.66 -30.79 -38.97
CA PRO A 196 16.93 -31.81 -37.96
C PRO A 196 18.18 -31.42 -37.16
N GLY A 197 18.06 -31.23 -35.85
CA GLY A 197 19.16 -30.84 -34.96
C GLY A 197 19.38 -29.33 -34.75
N ALA A 198 18.57 -28.46 -35.35
CA ALA A 198 18.67 -27.02 -35.13
C ALA A 198 18.42 -26.63 -33.67
N GLU A 199 19.33 -25.82 -33.09
CA GLU A 199 19.16 -25.26 -31.75
C GLU A 199 17.83 -24.48 -31.67
N THR A 200 17.01 -24.87 -30.70
CA THR A 200 15.73 -24.23 -30.40
C THR A 200 15.77 -23.82 -28.94
N HIS A 201 15.72 -22.53 -28.67
CA HIS A 201 15.52 -21.99 -27.34
C HIS A 201 14.04 -21.59 -27.21
N PRO A 202 13.22 -22.34 -26.46
CA PRO A 202 11.80 -22.01 -26.33
C PRO A 202 11.61 -20.67 -25.64
N ALA A 203 10.58 -19.92 -26.05
CA ALA A 203 10.14 -18.76 -25.31
C ALA A 203 9.55 -19.20 -23.96
N ARG A 204 9.67 -18.34 -22.94
CA ARG A 204 9.02 -18.53 -21.65
C ARG A 204 8.01 -17.42 -21.46
N ASP A 205 6.75 -17.82 -21.33
CA ASP A 205 5.67 -16.88 -21.09
C ASP A 205 5.85 -16.13 -19.76
N GLY A 206 5.28 -14.94 -19.70
CA GLY A 206 5.28 -14.09 -18.52
C GLY A 206 4.50 -14.68 -17.35
N ALA A 207 4.87 -14.26 -16.16
CA ALA A 207 4.12 -14.53 -14.95
C ALA A 207 2.89 -13.63 -14.89
N SER A 208 1.76 -14.18 -14.45
CA SER A 208 0.52 -13.43 -14.19
C SER A 208 0.53 -12.84 -12.79
N LEU A 209 -0.08 -11.67 -12.61
CA LEU A 209 -0.20 -11.00 -11.32
C LEU A 209 -1.64 -11.08 -10.83
N GLN A 210 -1.82 -11.62 -9.63
CA GLN A 210 -3.07 -11.50 -8.89
C GLN A 210 -3.01 -10.28 -7.99
N LEU A 211 -3.86 -9.30 -8.27
CA LEU A 211 -3.95 -8.04 -7.56
C LEU A 211 -4.85 -8.16 -6.32
N THR A 212 -4.77 -7.18 -5.44
CA THR A 212 -5.72 -6.98 -4.33
C THR A 212 -6.96 -6.19 -4.76
N ILE A 213 -6.89 -5.57 -5.94
CA ILE A 213 -7.98 -4.78 -6.53
C ILE A 213 -9.23 -5.65 -6.70
N ASP A 214 -10.36 -5.09 -6.31
CA ASP A 214 -11.68 -5.62 -6.60
C ASP A 214 -12.25 -4.89 -7.82
N ALA A 215 -12.45 -5.61 -8.92
CA ALA A 215 -12.89 -5.03 -10.19
C ALA A 215 -14.21 -4.26 -10.05
N ASP A 216 -15.14 -4.80 -9.27
CA ASP A 216 -16.47 -4.23 -9.12
C ASP A 216 -16.41 -2.95 -8.28
N LEU A 217 -15.65 -2.96 -7.18
CA LEU A 217 -15.44 -1.76 -6.36
C LEU A 217 -14.69 -0.67 -7.14
N GLN A 218 -13.66 -1.02 -7.91
CA GLN A 218 -12.90 -0.07 -8.71
C GLN A 218 -13.82 0.69 -9.68
N SER A 219 -14.67 -0.02 -10.41
CA SER A 219 -15.63 0.61 -11.33
C SER A 219 -16.70 1.43 -10.61
N ILE A 220 -17.21 1.00 -9.44
CA ILE A 220 -18.13 1.80 -8.62
C ILE A 220 -17.47 3.13 -8.22
N VAL A 221 -16.24 3.07 -7.71
CA VAL A 221 -15.52 4.24 -7.21
C VAL A 221 -15.29 5.24 -8.34
N GLU A 222 -14.80 4.78 -9.48
CA GLU A 222 -14.57 5.64 -10.63
C GLU A 222 -15.85 6.24 -11.19
N HIS A 223 -16.94 5.46 -11.26
CA HIS A 223 -18.23 5.96 -11.73
C HIS A 223 -18.73 7.16 -10.89
N HIS A 224 -18.78 6.99 -9.56
CA HIS A 224 -19.25 8.06 -8.66
C HIS A 224 -18.28 9.24 -8.61
N LEU A 225 -16.98 8.98 -8.70
CA LEU A 225 -15.96 10.02 -8.75
C LEU A 225 -16.07 10.86 -10.03
N ALA A 226 -16.19 10.21 -11.19
CA ALA A 226 -16.31 10.87 -12.49
C ALA A 226 -17.58 11.71 -12.57
N ARG A 227 -18.73 11.13 -12.20
CA ARG A 227 -19.99 11.85 -12.14
C ARG A 227 -19.89 13.11 -11.26
N THR A 228 -19.19 13.03 -10.13
CA THR A 228 -19.02 14.16 -9.22
C THR A 228 -18.11 15.23 -9.80
N VAL A 229 -16.94 14.84 -10.33
CA VAL A 229 -15.99 15.75 -11.00
C VAL A 229 -16.66 16.48 -12.16
N ASP A 230 -17.38 15.76 -13.01
CA ASP A 230 -18.10 16.32 -14.15
C ASP A 230 -19.24 17.25 -13.70
N SER A 231 -20.06 16.83 -12.73
CA SER A 231 -21.17 17.67 -12.25
C SER A 231 -20.71 18.99 -11.61
N LEU A 232 -19.54 18.96 -10.96
CA LEU A 232 -18.94 20.14 -10.33
C LEU A 232 -18.02 20.89 -11.28
N GLN A 233 -17.69 20.36 -12.45
CA GLN A 233 -16.63 20.90 -13.31
C GLN A 233 -15.31 21.11 -12.52
N ALA A 234 -15.01 20.17 -11.62
CA ALA A 234 -13.79 20.20 -10.81
C ALA A 234 -12.58 19.88 -11.69
N LEU A 235 -11.37 20.29 -11.28
CA LEU A 235 -10.16 20.02 -12.06
C LEU A 235 -9.90 18.51 -12.19
N ARG A 236 -10.05 17.78 -11.08
CA ARG A 236 -9.85 16.34 -10.98
C ARG A 236 -10.39 15.79 -9.66
N GLY A 237 -10.52 14.48 -9.58
CA GLY A 237 -10.83 13.75 -8.37
C GLY A 237 -9.97 12.49 -8.27
N PHE A 238 -9.71 12.04 -7.05
CA PHE A 238 -9.05 10.77 -6.78
C PHE A 238 -9.56 10.16 -5.49
N ALA A 239 -9.63 8.84 -5.46
CA ALA A 239 -10.12 8.11 -4.31
C ALA A 239 -9.37 6.79 -4.15
N ILE A 240 -9.10 6.42 -2.90
CA ILE A 240 -8.48 5.12 -2.57
C ILE A 240 -9.30 4.44 -1.49
N PHE A 241 -9.49 3.14 -1.65
CA PHE A 241 -10.19 2.27 -0.72
C PHE A 241 -9.35 1.04 -0.42
N LEU A 242 -9.26 0.67 0.86
CA LEU A 242 -8.48 -0.46 1.33
C LEU A 242 -9.17 -1.22 2.46
N ASP A 243 -8.77 -2.47 2.66
CA ASP A 243 -9.21 -3.29 3.79
C ASP A 243 -8.36 -2.94 5.03
N PRO A 244 -8.99 -2.47 6.13
CA PRO A 244 -8.26 -2.01 7.31
C PRO A 244 -7.45 -3.10 8.01
N MET A 245 -7.85 -4.37 7.91
CA MET A 245 -7.21 -5.46 8.64
C MET A 245 -6.00 -6.02 7.91
N THR A 246 -5.94 -5.83 6.60
CA THR A 246 -4.94 -6.49 5.76
C THR A 246 -4.01 -5.50 5.07
N GLY A 247 -4.40 -4.22 4.95
CA GLY A 247 -3.68 -3.25 4.12
C GLY A 247 -3.86 -3.48 2.61
N GLU A 248 -4.72 -4.43 2.21
CA GLU A 248 -5.04 -4.67 0.79
C GLU A 248 -5.72 -3.44 0.18
N ILE A 249 -5.13 -2.88 -0.87
CA ILE A 249 -5.74 -1.83 -1.67
C ILE A 249 -6.81 -2.49 -2.53
N LEU A 250 -8.07 -2.12 -2.31
CA LEU A 250 -9.21 -2.71 -3.00
C LEU A 250 -9.61 -1.89 -4.24
N ALA A 251 -9.42 -0.57 -4.19
CA ALA A 251 -9.60 0.32 -5.33
C ALA A 251 -8.74 1.58 -5.20
N ALA A 252 -8.23 2.09 -6.31
CA ALA A 252 -7.55 3.38 -6.39
C ALA A 252 -7.86 4.08 -7.73
N ALA A 253 -8.71 5.08 -7.68
CA ALA A 253 -9.32 5.73 -8.83
C ALA A 253 -8.76 7.15 -9.03
N CYS A 254 -8.61 7.57 -10.28
CA CYS A 254 -8.22 8.92 -10.68
C CYS A 254 -9.07 9.38 -11.86
N VAL A 255 -9.61 10.60 -11.80
CA VAL A 255 -10.42 11.20 -12.87
C VAL A 255 -10.00 12.66 -13.07
N PRO A 256 -9.77 13.15 -14.31
CA PRO A 256 -9.84 12.41 -15.57
C PRO A 256 -8.68 11.42 -15.75
N HIS A 257 -8.90 10.43 -16.62
CA HIS A 257 -7.83 9.50 -17.01
C HIS A 257 -6.75 10.23 -17.81
N LEU A 258 -5.49 9.92 -17.50
CA LEU A 258 -4.33 10.52 -18.17
C LEU A 258 -3.84 9.63 -19.31
N PRO A 259 -3.22 10.19 -20.37
CA PRO A 259 -2.70 9.40 -21.48
C PRO A 259 -1.54 8.48 -21.07
N ALA A 260 -1.34 7.40 -21.83
CA ALA A 260 -0.31 6.38 -21.59
C ALA A 260 1.11 6.96 -21.51
N GLY A 261 1.92 6.42 -20.59
CA GLY A 261 3.29 6.87 -20.30
C GLY A 261 3.36 8.20 -19.55
N ARG A 262 2.23 8.87 -19.32
CA ARG A 262 2.11 10.07 -18.49
C ARG A 262 1.13 9.88 -17.33
N ALA A 263 0.50 8.70 -17.21
CA ALA A 263 -0.39 8.45 -16.09
C ALA A 263 0.38 8.52 -14.78
N ARG A 264 -0.22 9.26 -13.86
CA ARG A 264 0.18 9.35 -12.47
C ARG A 264 -1.02 8.92 -11.67
N ASN A 265 -0.83 7.95 -10.80
CA ASN A 265 -1.87 7.60 -9.85
C ASN A 265 -1.78 8.56 -8.66
N TRP A 266 -2.61 9.61 -8.68
CA TRP A 266 -2.58 10.67 -7.67
C TRP A 266 -2.80 10.15 -6.24
N THR A 267 -3.39 8.96 -6.08
CA THR A 267 -3.55 8.33 -4.76
C THR A 267 -2.21 7.96 -4.10
N PHE A 268 -1.16 7.74 -4.90
CA PHE A 268 0.19 7.40 -4.46
C PHE A 268 1.20 8.54 -4.67
N THR A 269 1.00 9.37 -5.70
CA THR A 269 2.01 10.33 -6.15
C THR A 269 1.76 11.78 -5.73
N ASP A 270 0.50 12.18 -5.51
CA ASP A 270 0.17 13.59 -5.24
C ASP A 270 0.07 13.86 -3.74
N GLN A 271 0.62 15.01 -3.35
CA GLN A 271 0.61 15.46 -1.97
C GLN A 271 -0.30 16.67 -1.84
N TYR A 272 -1.05 16.71 -0.75
CA TYR A 272 -1.91 17.83 -0.42
C TYR A 272 -1.95 18.05 1.09
N GLU A 273 -2.34 19.25 1.51
CA GLU A 273 -2.59 19.49 2.93
C GLU A 273 -3.92 18.82 3.32
N PRO A 274 -3.91 17.86 4.28
CA PRO A 274 -5.10 17.10 4.63
C PRO A 274 -6.17 17.93 5.37
N GLY A 275 -5.75 19.05 5.99
CA GLY A 275 -6.62 19.86 6.83
C GLY A 275 -7.27 19.05 7.94
N SER A 276 -8.58 19.25 8.15
CA SER A 276 -9.30 18.64 9.28
C SER A 276 -9.31 17.11 9.32
N THR A 277 -9.07 16.41 8.21
CA THR A 277 -8.95 14.94 8.24
C THR A 277 -7.76 14.47 9.08
N PHE A 278 -6.73 15.32 9.25
CA PHE A 278 -5.52 15.06 10.04
C PHE A 278 -5.73 15.20 11.55
N LYS A 279 -6.81 15.83 12.02
CA LYS A 279 -7.09 16.01 13.46
C LYS A 279 -7.18 14.71 14.23
N VAL A 280 -7.38 13.58 13.55
CA VAL A 280 -7.33 12.23 14.14
C VAL A 280 -5.98 11.93 14.78
N VAL A 281 -4.88 12.52 14.29
CA VAL A 281 -3.55 12.35 14.86
C VAL A 281 -3.49 12.94 16.27
N VAL A 282 -3.85 14.22 16.41
CA VAL A 282 -3.83 14.88 17.72
C VAL A 282 -4.91 14.30 18.64
N ALA A 283 -6.09 13.97 18.12
CA ALA A 283 -7.17 13.39 18.90
C ALA A 283 -6.81 12.00 19.46
N GLY A 284 -6.27 11.11 18.63
CA GLY A 284 -5.78 9.81 19.07
C GLY A 284 -4.63 9.93 20.05
N ALA A 285 -3.65 10.79 19.78
CA ALA A 285 -2.48 10.96 20.65
C ALA A 285 -2.84 11.49 22.04
N VAL A 286 -3.72 12.48 22.17
CA VAL A 286 -4.11 12.98 23.51
C VAL A 286 -4.95 11.97 24.31
N LEU A 287 -5.72 11.12 23.63
CA LEU A 287 -6.43 10.00 24.25
C LEU A 287 -5.45 8.93 24.73
N GLU A 288 -4.52 8.52 23.86
CA GLU A 288 -3.52 7.50 24.16
C GLU A 288 -2.63 7.90 25.34
N GLU A 289 -2.18 9.15 25.35
CA GLU A 289 -1.38 9.71 26.44
C GLU A 289 -2.19 9.98 27.72
N GLY A 290 -3.53 9.97 27.66
CA GLY A 290 -4.41 10.29 28.79
C GLY A 290 -4.45 11.78 29.15
N LEU A 291 -4.11 12.66 28.20
CA LEU A 291 -4.00 14.12 28.39
C LEU A 291 -5.33 14.87 28.20
N ALA A 292 -6.35 14.21 27.66
CA ALA A 292 -7.70 14.74 27.56
C ALA A 292 -8.74 13.62 27.66
N LYS A 293 -9.86 13.90 28.33
CA LYS A 293 -11.01 12.99 28.38
C LYS A 293 -12.12 13.48 27.44
N PRO A 294 -12.94 12.60 26.83
CA PRO A 294 -13.99 13.01 25.89
C PRO A 294 -14.94 14.09 26.43
N GLY A 295 -15.29 14.03 27.72
CA GLY A 295 -16.16 15.00 28.39
C GLY A 295 -15.45 16.26 28.92
N GLU A 296 -14.12 16.35 28.81
CA GLU A 296 -13.38 17.53 29.28
C GLU A 296 -13.73 18.76 28.43
N TYR A 297 -13.98 19.88 29.10
CA TYR A 297 -14.39 21.13 28.46
C TYR A 297 -13.19 22.00 28.10
N PHE A 298 -13.22 22.56 26.89
CA PHE A 298 -12.21 23.47 26.36
C PHE A 298 -12.89 24.75 25.87
N THR A 299 -12.23 25.87 26.13
CA THR A 299 -12.64 27.16 25.58
C THR A 299 -12.44 27.17 24.06
N GLY A 300 -13.44 27.67 23.35
CA GLY A 300 -13.47 27.74 21.89
C GLY A 300 -13.15 29.14 21.39
N SER A 301 -13.89 29.58 20.36
CA SER A 301 -13.74 30.93 19.80
C SER A 301 -14.41 31.96 20.73
N PRO A 302 -13.81 33.16 20.91
CA PRO A 302 -14.39 34.23 21.72
C PRO A 302 -15.70 34.80 21.14
N GLY A 303 -16.01 34.51 19.87
CA GLY A 303 -17.21 34.97 19.17
C GLY A 303 -17.23 34.52 17.72
N HIS A 304 -18.38 34.63 17.03
CA HIS A 304 -18.48 34.21 15.63
C HIS A 304 -17.44 34.93 14.73
N GLY A 305 -16.65 34.16 13.97
CA GLY A 305 -15.59 34.70 13.10
C GLY A 305 -14.32 35.18 13.82
N GLN A 306 -14.25 35.10 15.15
CA GLN A 306 -13.08 35.55 15.91
C GLN A 306 -12.02 34.45 16.03
N LYS A 307 -10.75 34.87 15.97
CA LYS A 307 -9.60 33.99 16.23
C LYS A 307 -9.27 34.00 17.72
N ALA A 308 -8.85 32.85 18.24
CA ALA A 308 -8.26 32.75 19.57
C ALA A 308 -6.74 32.75 19.46
N GLU A 309 -6.08 33.50 20.34
CA GLU A 309 -4.64 33.39 20.53
C GLU A 309 -4.33 32.12 21.33
N LEU A 310 -3.53 31.22 20.74
CA LEU A 310 -3.17 29.95 21.39
C LEU A 310 -1.76 29.99 22.00
N LEU A 311 -0.88 30.78 21.39
CA LEU A 311 0.48 31.09 21.83
C LEU A 311 0.74 32.57 21.47
N PRO A 312 1.72 33.24 22.09
CA PRO A 312 2.06 34.62 21.77
C PRO A 312 2.24 34.83 20.25
N GLY A 313 1.36 35.64 19.65
CA GLY A 313 1.37 35.96 18.22
C GLY A 313 0.79 34.87 17.29
N VAL A 314 0.22 33.79 17.82
CA VAL A 314 -0.35 32.67 17.05
C VAL A 314 -1.86 32.61 17.23
N PHE A 315 -2.58 33.08 16.20
CA PHE A 315 -4.03 33.16 16.19
C PHE A 315 -4.65 32.10 15.29
N ILE A 316 -5.56 31.29 15.83
CA ILE A 316 -6.32 30.26 15.09
C ILE A 316 -7.81 30.56 15.17
N GLY A 317 -8.52 30.42 14.05
CA GLY A 317 -9.96 30.61 13.95
C GLY A 317 -10.72 29.32 13.66
N ASP A 318 -11.97 29.28 14.08
CA ASP A 318 -12.92 28.21 13.76
C ASP A 318 -13.91 28.70 12.69
N ALA A 319 -14.28 27.81 11.75
CA ALA A 319 -15.30 28.12 10.75
C ALA A 319 -16.70 28.31 11.38
N HIS A 320 -17.01 27.52 12.41
CA HIS A 320 -18.24 27.62 13.18
C HIS A 320 -17.90 27.86 14.66
N GLY A 321 -17.41 29.04 14.99
CA GLY A 321 -16.98 29.39 16.33
C GLY A 321 -18.09 29.26 17.37
N ARG A 322 -17.82 28.53 18.46
CA ARG A 322 -18.63 28.47 19.69
C ARG A 322 -17.75 28.83 20.89
N PRO A 323 -18.32 29.36 21.98
CA PRO A 323 -17.57 29.76 23.17
C PRO A 323 -16.81 28.60 23.84
N GLY A 324 -17.25 27.36 23.63
CA GLY A 324 -16.49 26.18 24.01
C GLY A 324 -17.14 24.88 23.59
N TYR A 325 -16.40 23.81 23.83
CA TYR A 325 -16.73 22.46 23.43
C TYR A 325 -16.23 21.48 24.49
N THR A 326 -16.92 20.35 24.66
CA THR A 326 -16.24 19.16 25.16
C THR A 326 -15.22 18.69 24.13
N PHE A 327 -14.17 17.95 24.51
CA PHE A 327 -13.23 17.37 23.55
C PHE A 327 -13.96 16.55 22.48
N PHE A 328 -14.93 15.72 22.87
CA PHE A 328 -15.79 15.00 21.94
C PHE A 328 -16.51 15.95 20.96
N GLY A 329 -17.17 16.99 21.49
CA GLY A 329 -17.87 17.99 20.69
C GLY A 329 -16.95 18.79 19.77
N ALA A 330 -15.69 19.00 20.16
CA ALA A 330 -14.68 19.69 19.37
C ALA A 330 -14.28 18.88 18.14
N ILE A 331 -14.12 17.55 18.27
CA ILE A 331 -13.88 16.67 17.12
C ILE A 331 -15.12 16.60 16.24
N GLN A 332 -16.32 16.43 16.83
CA GLN A 332 -17.60 16.42 16.13
C GLN A 332 -17.82 17.66 15.25
N ASN A 333 -17.57 18.86 15.80
CA ASN A 333 -17.73 20.15 15.11
C ASN A 333 -16.46 20.62 14.38
N SER A 334 -15.38 19.83 14.43
CA SER A 334 -14.10 20.16 13.80
C SER A 334 -13.46 21.48 14.27
N SER A 335 -13.48 21.80 15.57
CA SER A 335 -12.84 23.02 16.10
C SER A 335 -11.32 22.99 15.90
N ASN A 336 -10.79 23.96 15.15
CA ASN A 336 -9.35 24.18 14.99
C ASN A 336 -8.73 24.69 16.29
N ILE A 337 -9.43 25.58 17.01
CA ILE A 337 -8.96 26.17 18.26
C ILE A 337 -8.70 25.09 19.31
N VAL A 338 -9.68 24.21 19.55
CA VAL A 338 -9.52 23.14 20.54
C VAL A 338 -8.46 22.14 20.11
N CYS A 339 -8.42 21.73 18.83
CA CYS A 339 -7.37 20.83 18.34
C CYS A 339 -5.97 21.44 18.44
N GLY A 340 -5.83 22.75 18.18
CA GLY A 340 -4.57 23.48 18.36
C GLY A 340 -4.13 23.52 19.82
N LYS A 341 -5.07 23.76 20.76
CA LYS A 341 -4.81 23.69 22.22
C LYS A 341 -4.40 22.29 22.66
N LEU A 342 -5.05 21.26 22.14
CA LEU A 342 -4.69 19.86 22.39
C LEU A 342 -3.30 19.53 21.85
N GLY A 343 -2.94 20.04 20.67
CA GLY A 343 -1.59 19.90 20.12
C GLY A 343 -0.52 20.56 20.99
N ILE A 344 -0.80 21.76 21.52
CA ILE A 344 0.09 22.44 22.47
C ILE A 344 0.22 21.64 23.76
N ARG A 345 -0.89 21.12 24.31
CA ARG A 345 -0.90 20.29 25.52
C ARG A 345 -0.13 18.97 25.32
N LEU A 346 -0.24 18.36 24.15
CA LEU A 346 0.49 17.15 23.78
C LEU A 346 2.01 17.40 23.66
N GLY A 347 2.38 18.58 23.14
CA GLY A 347 3.76 18.96 22.86
C GLY A 347 4.22 18.54 21.45
N ALA A 348 5.15 19.33 20.89
CA ALA A 348 5.63 19.19 19.51
C ALA A 348 6.25 17.81 19.23
N GLU A 349 7.05 17.31 20.18
CA GLU A 349 7.77 16.04 20.01
C GLU A 349 6.83 14.84 19.90
N LYS A 350 5.86 14.74 20.81
CA LYS A 350 4.86 13.67 20.78
C LYS A 350 3.97 13.79 19.54
N LEU A 351 3.51 14.99 19.20
CA LEU A 351 2.72 15.20 17.98
C LEU A 351 3.46 14.74 16.73
N TYR A 352 4.75 15.11 16.60
CA TYR A 352 5.60 14.66 15.49
C TYR A 352 5.75 13.13 15.50
N ARG A 353 5.98 12.52 16.66
CA ARG A 353 6.15 11.07 16.82
C ARG A 353 4.91 10.29 16.39
N TYR A 354 3.72 10.68 16.86
CA TYR A 354 2.46 10.02 16.46
C TYR A 354 2.17 10.22 14.97
N ALA A 355 2.42 11.41 14.42
CA ALA A 355 2.27 11.65 12.99
C ALA A 355 3.22 10.74 12.17
N ALA A 356 4.49 10.65 12.55
CA ALA A 356 5.46 9.78 11.88
C ALA A 356 5.11 8.29 12.04
N SER A 357 4.62 7.87 13.22
CA SER A 357 4.21 6.48 13.48
C SER A 357 2.99 6.07 12.67
N LEU A 358 2.12 7.01 12.29
CA LEU A 358 1.04 6.78 11.33
C LEU A 358 1.52 6.75 9.86
N GLY A 359 2.82 6.85 9.61
CA GLY A 359 3.43 6.78 8.28
C GLY A 359 3.52 8.13 7.54
N PHE A 360 3.21 9.26 8.19
CA PHE A 360 3.30 10.56 7.54
C PHE A 360 4.76 11.04 7.41
N GLY A 361 5.14 11.46 6.21
CA GLY A 361 6.48 11.97 5.91
C GLY A 361 7.49 10.90 5.51
N THR A 362 7.09 9.63 5.43
CA THR A 362 7.90 8.49 4.97
C THR A 362 7.20 7.77 3.81
N LEU A 363 7.97 7.04 3.00
CA LEU A 363 7.39 6.13 2.00
C LEU A 363 6.66 5.00 2.73
N THR A 364 5.52 4.59 2.21
CA THR A 364 4.72 3.48 2.73
C THR A 364 5.28 2.13 2.30
N GLY A 365 6.10 2.10 1.24
CA GLY A 365 6.69 0.87 0.70
C GLY A 365 5.79 0.16 -0.30
N ILE A 366 4.74 0.83 -0.79
CA ILE A 366 3.88 0.28 -1.83
C ILE A 366 4.69 -0.01 -3.10
N GLU A 367 4.54 -1.21 -3.65
CA GLU A 367 5.23 -1.63 -4.89
C GLU A 367 4.58 -1.00 -6.14
N PHE A 368 4.61 0.33 -6.21
CA PHE A 368 4.03 1.13 -7.31
C PHE A 368 4.98 2.26 -7.74
N PRO A 369 5.10 2.56 -9.04
CA PRO A 369 6.08 3.54 -9.52
C PRO A 369 5.68 4.97 -9.14
N GLY A 370 6.67 5.75 -8.70
CA GLY A 370 6.48 7.17 -8.41
C GLY A 370 5.83 7.49 -7.06
N GLU A 371 5.81 6.55 -6.12
CA GLU A 371 5.39 6.80 -4.73
C GLU A 371 6.10 8.04 -4.16
N THR A 372 5.34 8.87 -3.43
CA THR A 372 5.92 10.00 -2.70
C THR A 372 5.69 9.88 -1.19
N SER A 373 6.63 10.40 -0.40
CA SER A 373 6.63 10.28 1.06
C SER A 373 5.75 11.31 1.79
N GLY A 374 5.02 12.16 1.07
CA GLY A 374 4.42 13.35 1.69
C GLY A 374 5.48 14.32 2.21
N ARG A 375 5.08 15.19 3.14
CA ARG A 375 5.97 16.16 3.79
C ARG A 375 5.58 16.40 5.24
N LEU A 376 6.33 15.79 6.15
CA LEU A 376 6.37 16.14 7.56
C LEU A 376 7.76 16.72 7.87
N ARG A 377 7.83 18.03 8.12
CA ARG A 377 9.14 18.67 8.36
C ARG A 377 9.79 18.10 9.62
N PRO A 378 11.13 17.89 9.63
CA PRO A 378 11.83 17.46 10.84
C PRO A 378 11.52 18.37 12.02
N LEU A 379 11.40 17.79 13.22
CA LEU A 379 11.05 18.52 14.43
C LEU A 379 11.95 19.74 14.70
N SER A 380 13.25 19.65 14.36
CA SER A 380 14.21 20.75 14.50
C SER A 380 13.89 22.00 13.66
N ARG A 381 13.01 21.88 12.65
CA ARG A 381 12.54 22.99 11.80
C ARG A 381 11.19 23.54 12.22
N TRP A 382 10.59 23.03 13.29
CA TRP A 382 9.31 23.50 13.79
C TRP A 382 9.50 24.83 14.53
N GLN A 383 8.67 25.80 14.19
CA GLN A 383 8.59 27.07 14.90
C GLN A 383 7.53 26.95 16.01
N PRO A 384 7.47 27.89 16.98
CA PRO A 384 6.42 27.88 18.02
C PRO A 384 5.00 27.75 17.45
N ARG A 385 4.74 28.37 16.28
CA ARG A 385 3.45 28.27 15.58
C ARG A 385 3.15 26.89 14.97
N SER A 386 4.16 26.07 14.71
CA SER A 386 4.03 24.83 13.95
C SER A 386 3.23 23.76 14.69
N THR A 387 3.34 23.69 16.02
CA THR A 387 2.60 22.69 16.80
C THR A 387 1.08 22.83 16.65
N PRO A 388 0.46 24.01 16.91
CA PRO A 388 -0.99 24.14 16.76
C PRO A 388 -1.46 24.12 15.29
N THR A 389 -0.63 24.48 14.31
CA THR A 389 -0.98 24.42 12.87
C THR A 389 -0.92 22.99 12.32
N VAL A 390 0.12 22.22 12.67
CA VAL A 390 0.23 20.79 12.31
C VAL A 390 -0.90 19.99 12.95
N ALA A 391 -1.27 20.29 14.20
CA ALA A 391 -2.41 19.63 14.87
C ALA A 391 -3.75 19.77 14.10
N ILE A 392 -3.91 20.79 13.26
CA ILE A 392 -5.11 21.00 12.43
C ILE A 392 -4.90 20.61 10.96
N GLY A 393 -3.78 19.97 10.63
CA GLY A 393 -3.47 19.47 9.30
C GLY A 393 -2.96 20.52 8.31
N GLN A 394 -2.34 21.60 8.80
CA GLN A 394 -1.59 22.57 8.00
C GLN A 394 -0.08 22.47 8.25
N GLU A 395 0.75 22.97 7.34
CA GLU A 395 2.22 22.81 7.37
C GLU A 395 2.68 21.33 7.30
N VAL A 396 1.78 20.42 6.90
CA VAL A 396 1.99 19.01 6.61
C VAL A 396 1.32 18.68 5.27
N ALA A 397 2.00 17.90 4.44
CA ALA A 397 1.43 17.38 3.19
C ALA A 397 1.41 15.84 3.24
N VAL A 398 0.33 15.24 2.78
CA VAL A 398 0.13 13.78 2.82
C VAL A 398 -0.32 13.27 1.47
N THR A 399 -0.10 11.98 1.21
CA THR A 399 -0.77 11.27 0.10
C THR A 399 -2.10 10.69 0.58
N PRO A 400 -3.07 10.45 -0.34
CA PRO A 400 -4.31 9.75 0.00
C PRO A 400 -4.08 8.39 0.63
N LEU A 401 -3.07 7.64 0.15
CA LEU A 401 -2.68 6.35 0.73
C LEU A 401 -2.25 6.48 2.19
N GLN A 402 -1.37 7.43 2.52
CA GLN A 402 -0.94 7.66 3.92
C GLN A 402 -2.14 7.99 4.82
N LEU A 403 -3.06 8.82 4.34
CA LEU A 403 -4.27 9.16 5.10
C LEU A 403 -5.20 7.95 5.27
N ALA A 404 -5.36 7.13 4.23
CA ALA A 404 -6.16 5.91 4.30
C ALA A 404 -5.56 4.89 5.28
N LEU A 405 -4.24 4.70 5.29
CA LEU A 405 -3.56 3.83 6.25
C LEU A 405 -3.71 4.32 7.70
N ALA A 406 -3.64 5.64 7.93
CA ALA A 406 -3.87 6.21 9.25
C ALA A 406 -5.31 5.96 9.74
N TYR A 407 -6.31 6.05 8.85
CA TYR A 407 -7.70 5.72 9.19
C TYR A 407 -7.91 4.22 9.36
N ALA A 408 -7.17 3.38 8.62
CA ALA A 408 -7.17 1.93 8.83
C ALA A 408 -6.61 1.53 10.18
N ALA A 409 -5.54 2.18 10.65
CA ALA A 409 -5.05 1.96 12.00
C ALA A 409 -6.12 2.28 13.06
N ILE A 410 -6.95 3.31 12.85
CA ILE A 410 -8.07 3.60 13.76
C ILE A 410 -9.16 2.52 13.65
N ALA A 411 -9.44 2.06 12.43
CA ALA A 411 -10.49 1.10 12.14
C ALA A 411 -10.16 -0.33 12.65
N ASN A 412 -8.90 -0.74 12.62
CA ASN A 412 -8.46 -2.10 12.97
C ASN A 412 -7.97 -2.25 14.42
N GLY A 413 -8.27 -1.28 15.30
CA GLY A 413 -7.90 -1.36 16.71
C GLY A 413 -6.50 -0.84 17.05
N GLY A 414 -5.84 -0.12 16.13
CA GLY A 414 -4.67 0.70 16.41
C GLY A 414 -3.39 0.26 15.70
N VAL A 415 -3.46 -0.67 14.75
CA VAL A 415 -2.30 -1.27 14.10
C VAL A 415 -2.10 -0.67 12.72
N LEU A 416 -0.91 -0.13 12.44
CA LEU A 416 -0.59 0.32 11.09
C LEU A 416 -0.21 -0.88 10.22
N MET A 417 -0.94 -1.09 9.13
CA MET A 417 -0.66 -2.15 8.15
C MET A 417 0.27 -1.64 7.05
N GLU A 418 1.12 -2.52 6.51
CA GLU A 418 1.82 -2.26 5.25
C GLU A 418 0.84 -2.39 4.08
N PRO A 419 0.82 -1.44 3.12
CA PRO A 419 -0.11 -1.48 2.02
C PRO A 419 0.28 -2.56 1.01
N MET A 420 -0.71 -3.28 0.48
CA MET A 420 -0.51 -4.35 -0.49
C MET A 420 -1.37 -4.13 -1.73
N LEU A 421 -0.74 -4.17 -2.91
CA LEU A 421 -1.43 -4.05 -4.21
C LEU A 421 -1.39 -5.36 -5.02
N VAL A 422 -0.30 -6.13 -4.88
CA VAL A 422 -0.12 -7.43 -5.52
C VAL A 422 -0.20 -8.51 -4.44
N LYS A 423 -1.12 -9.46 -4.61
CA LYS A 423 -1.33 -10.59 -3.72
C LYS A 423 -0.41 -11.75 -4.08
N GLU A 424 -0.33 -12.10 -5.37
CA GLU A 424 0.47 -13.24 -5.84
C GLU A 424 1.05 -12.99 -7.23
N VAL A 425 2.23 -13.56 -7.48
CA VAL A 425 2.84 -13.69 -8.80
C VAL A 425 2.83 -15.17 -9.16
N ARG A 426 2.21 -15.53 -10.27
CA ARG A 426 2.02 -16.91 -10.72
C ARG A 426 2.70 -17.14 -12.06
N ALA A 427 3.46 -18.21 -12.19
CA ALA A 427 4.01 -18.63 -13.48
C ALA A 427 2.90 -19.01 -14.47
N ALA A 428 3.25 -19.08 -15.76
CA ALA A 428 2.31 -19.47 -16.82
C ALA A 428 1.71 -20.90 -16.65
N ASP A 429 2.37 -21.77 -15.88
CA ASP A 429 1.86 -23.11 -15.53
C ASP A 429 0.92 -23.11 -14.29
N GLY A 430 0.65 -21.94 -13.72
CA GLY A 430 -0.19 -21.74 -12.53
C GLY A 430 0.55 -21.85 -11.19
N ARG A 431 1.84 -22.22 -11.19
CA ARG A 431 2.65 -22.31 -9.96
C ARG A 431 2.86 -20.94 -9.34
N VAL A 432 2.66 -20.81 -8.03
CA VAL A 432 2.91 -19.56 -7.29
C VAL A 432 4.41 -19.33 -7.16
N LEU A 433 4.90 -18.23 -7.72
CA LEU A 433 6.30 -17.79 -7.65
C LEU A 433 6.55 -16.93 -6.41
N ARG A 434 5.61 -16.01 -6.13
CA ARG A 434 5.64 -15.11 -4.97
C ARG A 434 4.25 -14.96 -4.42
N ARG A 435 4.12 -14.98 -3.09
CA ARG A 435 2.87 -14.71 -2.37
C ARG A 435 3.15 -13.64 -1.33
N ASN A 436 2.45 -12.52 -1.46
CA ASN A 436 2.48 -11.48 -0.46
C ASN A 436 1.37 -11.77 0.56
N THR A 437 1.69 -11.66 1.84
CA THR A 437 0.73 -11.81 2.94
C THR A 437 0.61 -10.50 3.68
N PRO A 438 -0.56 -10.15 4.24
CA PRO A 438 -0.71 -8.95 5.06
C PRO A 438 0.36 -8.86 6.15
N GLN A 439 1.04 -7.71 6.24
CA GLN A 439 2.07 -7.46 7.24
C GLN A 439 1.65 -6.32 8.17
N PRO A 440 1.41 -6.59 9.46
CA PRO A 440 1.27 -5.53 10.45
C PRO A 440 2.64 -4.92 10.73
N SER A 441 2.75 -3.61 10.53
CA SER A 441 4.01 -2.88 10.77
C SER A 441 4.26 -2.74 12.27
N HIS A 442 3.36 -2.03 12.97
CA HIS A 442 3.44 -1.79 14.41
C HIS A 442 2.11 -1.22 14.94
N ARG A 443 1.92 -1.28 16.26
CA ARG A 443 0.79 -0.64 16.93
C ARG A 443 1.09 0.84 17.21
N VAL A 444 0.16 1.72 16.86
CA VAL A 444 0.21 3.16 17.13
C VAL A 444 -0.72 3.56 18.27
N PHE A 445 -1.91 2.94 18.35
CA PHE A 445 -2.91 3.23 19.37
C PHE A 445 -3.38 1.94 20.07
N SER A 446 -3.82 2.09 21.32
CA SER A 446 -4.53 1.02 22.02
C SER A 446 -5.95 0.84 21.48
N GLU A 447 -6.50 -0.37 21.63
CA GLU A 447 -7.89 -0.66 21.25
C GLU A 447 -8.90 0.28 21.95
N SER A 448 -8.64 0.63 23.22
CA SER A 448 -9.45 1.58 23.98
C SER A 448 -9.45 2.98 23.38
N THR A 449 -8.29 3.45 22.92
CA THR A 449 -8.14 4.74 22.26
C THR A 449 -8.88 4.74 20.93
N THR A 450 -8.67 3.71 20.09
CA THR A 450 -9.35 3.62 18.79
C THR A 450 -10.85 3.45 18.93
N SER A 451 -11.33 2.74 19.96
CA SER A 451 -12.76 2.63 20.24
C SER A 451 -13.38 3.99 20.57
N THR A 452 -12.72 4.78 21.42
CA THR A 452 -13.18 6.12 21.78
C THR A 452 -13.14 7.06 20.56
N LEU A 453 -12.05 7.02 19.79
CA LEU A 453 -11.87 7.85 18.61
C LEU A 453 -12.88 7.51 17.50
N ARG A 454 -13.19 6.22 17.33
CA ARG A 454 -14.23 5.75 16.42
C ARG A 454 -15.60 6.31 16.77
N GLU A 455 -15.99 6.33 18.04
CA GLU A 455 -17.26 6.94 18.46
C GLU A 455 -17.31 8.45 18.18
N MET A 456 -16.19 9.15 18.40
CA MET A 456 -16.08 10.57 18.02
C MET A 456 -16.24 10.77 16.51
N LEU A 457 -15.64 9.89 15.69
CA LEU A 457 -15.74 9.93 14.23
C LEU A 457 -17.13 9.54 13.72
N CYS A 458 -17.83 8.64 14.38
CA CYS A 458 -19.24 8.37 14.07
C CYS A 458 -20.09 9.61 14.32
N ALA A 459 -19.90 10.29 15.45
CA ALA A 459 -20.65 11.51 15.77
C ALA A 459 -20.46 12.63 14.73
N VAL A 460 -19.29 12.69 14.07
CA VAL A 460 -19.05 13.64 12.96
C VAL A 460 -20.00 13.38 11.79
N VAL A 461 -20.31 12.11 11.49
CA VAL A 461 -21.24 11.70 10.44
C VAL A 461 -22.69 11.73 10.92
N ASP A 462 -22.97 11.30 12.16
CA ASP A 462 -24.33 11.20 12.67
C ASP A 462 -25.01 12.56 12.86
N SER A 463 -24.23 13.56 13.31
CA SER A 463 -24.76 14.89 13.69
C SER A 463 -23.74 16.03 13.59
N GLY A 464 -22.56 15.80 13.00
CA GLY A 464 -21.47 16.77 12.90
C GLY A 464 -21.29 17.35 11.50
N THR A 465 -20.03 17.56 11.11
CA THR A 465 -19.69 18.23 9.84
C THR A 465 -19.82 17.35 8.59
N ALA A 466 -20.11 16.06 8.73
CA ALA A 466 -20.09 15.08 7.64
C ALA A 466 -21.41 14.32 7.45
N THR A 467 -22.54 14.94 7.77
CA THR A 467 -23.86 14.30 7.74
C THR A 467 -24.28 13.76 6.39
N ALA A 468 -23.75 14.27 5.29
CA ALA A 468 -24.02 13.75 3.96
C ALA A 468 -23.40 12.37 3.69
N ALA A 469 -22.47 11.90 4.54
CA ALA A 469 -21.97 10.52 4.49
C ALA A 469 -22.93 9.51 5.15
N LYS A 470 -23.95 9.96 5.88
CA LYS A 470 -24.80 9.08 6.69
C LYS A 470 -25.59 8.11 5.82
N LEU A 471 -25.56 6.83 6.18
CA LEU A 471 -26.28 5.77 5.50
C LEU A 471 -27.22 5.06 6.47
N GLU A 472 -28.41 4.68 5.98
CA GLU A 472 -29.36 3.90 6.79
C GLU A 472 -28.89 2.43 6.85
N GLY A 473 -28.95 1.81 8.04
CA GLY A 473 -28.56 0.42 8.25
C GLY A 473 -27.05 0.17 8.40
N ILE A 474 -26.18 1.10 8.01
CA ILE A 474 -24.73 1.03 8.26
C ILE A 474 -24.24 2.32 8.91
N ARG A 475 -23.58 2.20 10.07
CA ARG A 475 -22.91 3.33 10.71
C ARG A 475 -21.56 3.58 10.04
N ILE A 476 -21.30 4.83 9.70
CA ILE A 476 -20.05 5.26 9.04
C ILE A 476 -19.30 6.17 10.01
N ALA A 477 -18.01 5.90 10.20
CA ALA A 477 -17.11 6.77 10.94
C ALA A 477 -16.25 7.56 9.95
N GLY A 478 -16.11 8.87 10.12
CA GLY A 478 -15.25 9.62 9.23
C GLY A 478 -15.07 11.09 9.58
N LYS A 479 -14.25 11.77 8.78
CA LYS A 479 -13.96 13.19 8.91
C LYS A 479 -13.87 13.84 7.54
N THR A 480 -14.32 15.08 7.48
CA THR A 480 -14.20 15.94 6.31
C THR A 480 -12.97 16.81 6.41
N GLY A 481 -12.31 17.06 5.29
CA GLY A 481 -11.24 18.02 5.12
C GLY A 481 -11.62 19.06 4.07
N THR A 482 -11.28 20.31 4.36
CA THR A 482 -11.32 21.40 3.39
C THR A 482 -10.02 22.15 3.56
N ALA A 483 -9.12 22.07 2.58
CA ALA A 483 -7.82 22.71 2.63
C ALA A 483 -7.69 23.73 1.50
N GLN A 484 -7.09 24.88 1.82
CA GLN A 484 -6.76 25.89 0.81
C GLN A 484 -5.52 25.45 0.04
N LYS A 485 -5.54 25.60 -1.28
CA LYS A 485 -4.34 25.34 -2.10
C LYS A 485 -3.40 26.53 -2.00
N VAL A 486 -2.11 26.23 -1.88
CA VAL A 486 -1.06 27.25 -2.05
C VAL A 486 -1.04 27.66 -3.51
N ASP A 487 -1.20 28.96 -3.77
CA ASP A 487 -0.97 29.54 -5.08
C ASP A 487 0.54 29.70 -5.28
N PRO A 488 1.15 28.99 -6.23
CA PRO A 488 2.60 29.02 -6.44
C PRO A 488 3.10 30.40 -6.91
N THR A 489 2.24 31.20 -7.53
CA THR A 489 2.57 32.57 -7.99
C THR A 489 2.60 33.53 -6.82
N LEU A 490 1.57 33.48 -5.97
CA LEU A 490 1.45 34.34 -4.79
C LEU A 490 2.33 33.86 -3.62
N LYS A 491 2.83 32.62 -3.67
CA LYS A 491 3.49 31.93 -2.56
C LYS A 491 2.69 31.99 -1.25
N ALA A 492 1.36 32.03 -1.39
CA ALA A 492 0.40 32.18 -0.32
C ALA A 492 -0.83 31.32 -0.61
N TYR A 493 -1.70 31.11 0.38
CA TYR A 493 -2.97 30.41 0.15
C TYR A 493 -3.85 31.19 -0.82
N GLY A 494 -4.30 30.50 -1.87
CA GLY A 494 -5.18 31.06 -2.90
C GLY A 494 -6.66 30.84 -2.60
N SER A 495 -7.50 31.11 -3.60
CA SER A 495 -8.96 30.97 -3.54
C SER A 495 -9.48 29.59 -3.96
N LYS A 496 -8.57 28.66 -4.26
CA LYS A 496 -8.84 27.28 -4.67
C LYS A 496 -8.74 26.35 -3.48
N TYR A 497 -9.59 25.33 -3.46
CA TYR A 497 -9.71 24.42 -2.33
C TYR A 497 -9.56 22.96 -2.77
N MET A 498 -9.23 22.12 -1.80
CA MET A 498 -9.32 20.67 -1.91
C MET A 498 -10.33 20.16 -0.90
N ALA A 499 -11.36 19.50 -1.40
CA ALA A 499 -12.45 18.94 -0.62
C ALA A 499 -12.20 17.44 -0.42
N SER A 500 -12.15 16.96 0.81
CA SER A 500 -11.86 15.56 1.10
C SER A 500 -12.78 14.97 2.17
N PHE A 501 -12.93 13.65 2.11
CA PHE A 501 -13.55 12.85 3.15
C PHE A 501 -12.69 11.60 3.36
N ALA A 502 -12.37 11.31 4.61
CA ALA A 502 -11.69 10.08 5.02
C ALA A 502 -12.57 9.36 6.05
N GLY A 503 -12.81 8.08 5.85
CA GLY A 503 -13.72 7.33 6.71
C GLY A 503 -13.67 5.83 6.49
N PHE A 504 -14.43 5.11 7.31
CA PHE A 504 -14.53 3.67 7.24
C PHE A 504 -15.93 3.18 7.60
N ALA A 505 -16.26 2.00 7.09
CA ALA A 505 -17.58 1.40 7.22
C ALA A 505 -17.51 -0.14 7.27
N PRO A 506 -18.47 -0.80 7.93
CA PRO A 506 -19.24 -0.28 9.07
C PRO A 506 -18.34 0.20 10.20
N ALA A 507 -18.81 1.08 11.09
CA ALA A 507 -18.00 1.54 12.20
C ALA A 507 -17.74 0.42 13.23
N GLU A 508 -18.72 -0.42 13.49
CA GLU A 508 -18.66 -1.47 14.51
C GLU A 508 -17.70 -2.59 14.10
N ASN A 509 -17.72 -2.96 12.82
CA ASN A 509 -16.85 -3.97 12.21
C ASN A 509 -16.29 -3.44 10.88
N PRO A 510 -15.23 -2.63 10.91
CA PRO A 510 -14.71 -1.99 9.71
C PRO A 510 -14.18 -3.00 8.68
N ARG A 511 -14.69 -2.92 7.46
CA ARG A 511 -14.30 -3.77 6.33
C ARG A 511 -13.74 -3.00 5.16
N ILE A 512 -14.02 -1.70 5.13
CA ILE A 512 -13.50 -0.79 4.12
C ILE A 512 -13.14 0.55 4.77
N VAL A 513 -11.96 1.04 4.46
CA VAL A 513 -11.52 2.42 4.72
C VAL A 513 -11.36 3.09 3.37
N GLY A 514 -11.75 4.34 3.26
CA GLY A 514 -11.57 5.09 2.03
C GLY A 514 -11.29 6.57 2.27
N VAL A 515 -10.54 7.13 1.32
CA VAL A 515 -10.27 8.56 1.22
C VAL A 515 -10.73 9.00 -0.15
N VAL A 516 -11.63 9.98 -0.19
CA VAL A 516 -12.12 10.62 -1.42
C VAL A 516 -11.64 12.06 -1.42
N VAL A 517 -11.10 12.53 -2.54
CA VAL A 517 -10.60 13.89 -2.71
C VAL A 517 -11.08 14.45 -4.04
N ILE A 518 -11.67 15.66 -3.99
CA ILE A 518 -12.05 16.46 -5.15
C ILE A 518 -11.21 17.74 -5.13
N ASP A 519 -10.46 17.95 -6.22
CA ASP A 519 -9.51 19.04 -6.39
C ASP A 519 -10.12 20.19 -7.19
N GLU A 520 -10.05 21.39 -6.64
CA GLU A 520 -10.60 22.63 -7.21
C GLU A 520 -12.10 22.57 -7.57
N PRO A 521 -13.00 22.18 -6.64
CA PRO A 521 -14.43 22.33 -6.89
C PRO A 521 -14.84 23.83 -6.94
N PRO A 522 -16.00 24.17 -7.51
CA PRO A 522 -16.50 25.54 -7.59
C PRO A 522 -16.61 26.19 -6.22
N GLN A 523 -16.29 27.48 -6.11
CA GLN A 523 -16.25 28.18 -4.81
C GLN A 523 -17.58 28.18 -4.03
N ARG A 524 -18.73 28.06 -4.70
CA ARG A 524 -20.04 27.98 -4.01
C ARG A 524 -20.25 26.67 -3.25
N LEU A 525 -19.58 25.60 -3.64
CA LEU A 525 -19.64 24.26 -3.05
C LEU A 525 -18.19 23.80 -2.82
N HIS A 526 -17.60 24.15 -1.68
CA HIS A 526 -16.18 23.86 -1.39
C HIS A 526 -15.96 23.01 -0.14
N TYR A 527 -17.02 22.67 0.61
CA TYR A 527 -16.89 21.88 1.83
C TYR A 527 -16.80 20.39 1.52
N GLY A 528 -15.78 19.69 2.06
CA GLY A 528 -15.62 18.24 1.92
C GLY A 528 -16.85 17.43 2.33
N GLY A 529 -17.60 17.90 3.32
CA GLY A 529 -18.84 17.26 3.79
C GLY A 529 -20.01 17.33 2.82
N GLN A 530 -19.99 18.25 1.84
CA GLN A 530 -21.04 18.38 0.83
C GLN A 530 -20.68 17.69 -0.49
N ILE A 531 -19.40 17.40 -0.70
CA ILE A 531 -18.86 16.96 -1.99
C ILE A 531 -18.27 15.56 -1.91
N ALA A 532 -17.24 15.37 -1.09
CA ALA A 532 -16.51 14.10 -1.01
C ALA A 532 -17.24 13.07 -0.14
N ALA A 533 -17.94 13.52 0.91
CA ALA A 533 -18.71 12.65 1.81
C ALA A 533 -19.86 11.90 1.11
N PRO A 534 -20.67 12.53 0.23
CA PRO A 534 -21.66 11.81 -0.58
C PRO A 534 -21.06 10.73 -1.49
N VAL A 535 -19.91 10.99 -2.12
CA VAL A 535 -19.23 9.99 -2.98
C VAL A 535 -18.89 8.75 -2.17
N PHE A 536 -18.31 8.91 -0.98
CA PHE A 536 -18.03 7.78 -0.10
C PHE A 536 -19.30 7.00 0.26
N ARG A 537 -20.39 7.69 0.60
CA ARG A 537 -21.68 7.08 0.92
C ARG A 537 -22.24 6.26 -0.24
N GLU A 538 -22.24 6.80 -1.45
CA GLU A 538 -22.76 6.11 -2.64
C GLU A 538 -21.90 4.88 -2.98
N VAL A 539 -20.57 4.98 -2.85
CA VAL A 539 -19.67 3.83 -3.02
C VAL A 539 -20.01 2.72 -2.01
N VAL A 540 -20.17 3.06 -0.73
CA VAL A 540 -20.52 2.07 0.31
C VAL A 540 -21.90 1.46 0.04
N LEU A 541 -22.88 2.28 -0.35
CA LEU A 541 -24.24 1.82 -0.67
C LEU A 541 -24.26 0.83 -1.85
N ASP A 542 -23.57 1.14 -2.94
CA ASP A 542 -23.52 0.25 -4.10
C ASP A 542 -22.68 -1.00 -3.82
N LEU A 543 -21.61 -0.87 -3.04
CA LEU A 543 -20.85 -2.03 -2.57
C LEU A 543 -21.74 -2.98 -1.76
N MET A 544 -22.60 -2.48 -0.85
CA MET A 544 -23.52 -3.33 -0.08
C MET A 544 -24.50 -4.13 -0.94
N ARG A 545 -24.88 -3.61 -2.11
CA ARG A 545 -25.84 -4.25 -3.01
C ARG A 545 -25.23 -5.41 -3.80
N GLN A 546 -23.90 -5.56 -3.78
CA GLN A 546 -23.23 -6.60 -4.54
C GLN A 546 -23.21 -7.94 -3.79
N PRO A 547 -23.54 -9.06 -4.47
CA PRO A 547 -23.57 -10.40 -3.86
C PRO A 547 -22.21 -10.87 -3.34
N THR A 548 -21.12 -10.44 -3.99
CA THR A 548 -19.73 -10.79 -3.66
C THR A 548 -19.06 -9.75 -2.77
N SER A 549 -19.80 -8.78 -2.24
CA SER A 549 -19.21 -7.64 -1.57
C SER A 549 -18.46 -8.00 -0.29
N VAL A 550 -17.39 -7.26 -0.06
CA VAL A 550 -16.60 -7.30 1.19
C VAL A 550 -17.50 -7.04 2.42
N LEU A 551 -18.62 -6.33 2.20
CA LEU A 551 -19.64 -6.00 3.20
C LEU A 551 -20.75 -7.06 3.34
N GLY A 552 -21.10 -7.77 2.27
CA GLY A 552 -22.22 -8.72 2.17
C GLY A 552 -21.87 -10.19 2.40
N SER A 553 -20.58 -10.53 2.51
CA SER A 553 -20.13 -11.86 2.96
C SER A 553 -20.62 -12.14 4.40
N THR A 554 -21.77 -12.76 4.51
CA THR A 554 -22.40 -13.31 5.73
C THR A 554 -21.54 -14.39 6.42
N THR A 555 -20.43 -14.82 5.80
CA THR A 555 -19.60 -15.93 6.25
C THR A 555 -18.38 -15.56 7.12
N ARG A 556 -18.25 -14.31 7.59
CA ARG A 556 -17.21 -13.95 8.59
C ARG A 556 -17.76 -13.08 9.72
N ASN A 557 -18.68 -13.64 10.50
CA ASN A 557 -18.93 -13.21 11.89
C ASN A 557 -17.79 -13.69 12.80
N ILE A 558 -16.55 -13.40 12.43
CA ILE A 558 -15.43 -13.49 13.36
C ILE A 558 -15.34 -12.08 13.94
N ALA A 559 -15.52 -11.92 15.24
CA ALA A 559 -15.15 -10.67 15.90
C ALA A 559 -13.71 -10.37 15.49
N MET A 560 -13.52 -9.35 14.64
CA MET A 560 -12.22 -9.09 14.05
C MET A 560 -11.32 -8.54 15.14
N ARG A 561 -10.50 -9.43 15.70
CA ARG A 561 -9.40 -9.06 16.59
C ARG A 561 -8.39 -8.25 15.77
N PRO A 562 -7.81 -7.18 16.34
CA PRO A 562 -6.75 -6.44 15.67
C PRO A 562 -5.66 -7.37 15.15
N PRO A 563 -5.01 -7.03 14.02
CA PRO A 563 -3.94 -7.84 13.47
C PRO A 563 -2.84 -8.07 14.52
N ASP A 564 -2.40 -9.33 14.66
CA ASP A 564 -1.35 -9.67 15.62
C ASP A 564 -0.02 -9.04 15.17
N VAL A 565 0.54 -8.17 16.00
CA VAL A 565 1.82 -7.51 15.73
C VAL A 565 2.97 -8.40 16.24
N PRO A 566 4.07 -8.58 15.48
CA PRO A 566 5.24 -9.30 15.95
C PRO A 566 5.74 -8.76 17.30
N ALA A 567 6.05 -9.67 18.23
CA ALA A 567 6.58 -9.30 19.53
C ALA A 567 8.09 -9.05 19.49
N VAL A 568 8.53 -8.00 20.18
CA VAL A 568 9.91 -7.66 20.51
C VAL A 568 10.12 -7.87 22.01
N THR A 569 11.36 -8.17 22.42
CA THR A 569 11.66 -8.38 23.84
C THR A 569 11.83 -7.04 24.56
N ALA A 570 11.15 -6.84 25.70
CA ALA A 570 11.28 -5.63 26.49
C ALA A 570 12.73 -5.48 27.01
N PRO A 571 13.45 -4.40 26.65
CA PRO A 571 14.77 -4.15 27.22
C PRO A 571 14.68 -3.78 28.70
N ASP A 572 15.75 -4.02 29.46
CA ASP A 572 15.82 -3.57 30.87
C ASP A 572 16.07 -2.07 30.94
N LEU A 573 15.12 -1.34 31.51
CA LEU A 573 15.12 0.11 31.68
C LEU A 573 15.46 0.55 33.09
N ARG A 574 15.52 -0.37 34.05
CA ARG A 574 15.72 -0.03 35.46
C ARG A 574 17.01 0.77 35.63
N LEU A 575 16.97 1.75 36.52
CA LEU A 575 18.05 2.68 36.84
C LEU A 575 18.46 3.62 35.69
N LEU A 576 17.85 3.53 34.51
CA LEU A 576 18.11 4.47 33.43
C LEU A 576 17.40 5.80 33.67
N PRO A 577 18.04 6.94 33.35
CA PRO A 577 17.37 8.23 33.24
C PRO A 577 16.30 8.21 32.13
N ARG A 578 15.26 9.04 32.24
CA ARG A 578 14.15 9.12 31.25
C ARG A 578 14.63 9.09 29.79
N ARG A 579 15.52 10.02 29.42
CA ARG A 579 16.03 10.14 28.03
C ARG A 579 16.77 8.90 27.53
N GLU A 580 17.49 8.23 28.42
CA GLU A 580 18.25 7.04 28.05
C GLU A 580 17.35 5.81 27.93
N ALA A 581 16.35 5.69 28.82
CA ALA A 581 15.29 4.69 28.72
C ALA A 581 14.48 4.87 27.42
N GLU A 582 14.14 6.11 27.04
CA GLU A 582 13.47 6.41 25.78
C GLU A 582 14.31 5.98 24.58
N ARG A 583 15.60 6.34 24.56
CA ARG A 583 16.50 5.95 23.46
C ARG A 583 16.62 4.43 23.36
N LYS A 584 16.79 3.75 24.49
CA LYS A 584 16.90 2.29 24.53
C LYS A 584 15.62 1.59 24.07
N LEU A 585 14.44 2.12 24.41
CA LEU A 585 13.18 1.60 23.89
C LEU A 585 13.03 1.86 22.39
N ALA A 586 13.45 3.04 21.91
CA ALA A 586 13.41 3.39 20.50
C ALA A 586 14.27 2.44 19.64
N ASP A 587 15.44 2.01 20.15
CA ASP A 587 16.30 1.02 19.47
C ASP A 587 15.59 -0.34 19.26
N TYR A 588 14.64 -0.67 20.13
CA TYR A 588 13.82 -1.88 20.06
C TYR A 588 12.47 -1.64 19.36
N GLY A 589 12.24 -0.42 18.84
CA GLY A 589 10.97 -0.03 18.23
C GLY A 589 9.80 0.01 19.22
N LEU A 590 10.05 0.34 20.49
CA LEU A 590 9.06 0.46 21.57
C LEU A 590 8.92 1.91 22.05
N HIS A 591 7.81 2.22 22.71
CA HIS A 591 7.54 3.53 23.29
C HIS A 591 7.62 3.51 24.83
N ALA A 592 8.00 4.64 25.43
CA ALA A 592 8.06 4.79 26.88
C ALA A 592 6.82 5.55 27.37
N ARG A 593 6.09 5.01 28.34
CA ARG A 593 5.11 5.76 29.12
C ARG A 593 5.63 5.95 30.53
N PHE A 594 6.02 7.18 30.87
CA PHE A 594 6.53 7.46 32.21
C PHE A 594 5.40 7.84 33.17
N GLU A 595 5.42 7.20 34.33
CA GLU A 595 4.56 7.57 35.45
C GLU A 595 5.42 8.01 36.64
N GLY A 596 5.02 9.12 37.26
CA GLY A 596 5.76 9.74 38.36
C GLY A 596 6.59 10.98 37.95
N ASP A 597 7.06 11.70 38.97
CA ASP A 597 7.85 12.93 38.87
C ASP A 597 9.37 12.68 39.01
N GLY A 598 9.76 11.41 39.14
CA GLY A 598 11.13 10.98 39.30
C GLY A 598 12.08 11.20 38.13
N THR A 599 13.37 10.98 38.39
CA THR A 599 14.48 11.16 37.42
C THR A 599 14.98 9.87 36.78
N ARG A 600 14.80 8.72 37.45
CA ARG A 600 15.27 7.40 36.98
C ARG A 600 14.14 6.37 37.06
N VAL A 601 14.18 5.37 36.19
CA VAL A 601 13.21 4.27 36.16
C VAL A 601 13.46 3.33 37.33
N LEU A 602 12.46 3.17 38.20
CA LEU A 602 12.47 2.24 39.33
C LEU A 602 12.01 0.85 38.87
N SER A 603 10.91 0.81 38.12
CA SER A 603 10.29 -0.43 37.64
C SER A 603 9.64 -0.20 36.29
N GLN A 604 9.39 -1.29 35.58
CA GLN A 604 8.78 -1.27 34.26
C GLN A 604 7.73 -2.37 34.11
N SER A 605 6.77 -2.17 33.20
CA SER A 605 5.84 -3.18 32.73
C SER A 605 5.67 -3.05 31.21
N PRO A 606 5.84 -4.13 30.43
CA PRO A 606 6.23 -5.48 30.86
C PRO A 606 7.66 -5.57 31.43
N ALA A 607 7.91 -6.60 32.25
CA ALA A 607 9.23 -6.83 32.84
C ALA A 607 10.28 -7.09 31.76
N ALA A 608 11.55 -6.79 32.05
CA ALA A 608 12.65 -7.05 31.13
C ALA A 608 12.64 -8.53 30.67
N GLY A 609 12.79 -8.77 29.37
CA GLY A 609 12.72 -10.12 28.79
C GLY A 609 11.32 -10.60 28.39
N GLN A 610 10.25 -9.89 28.77
CA GLN A 610 8.88 -10.24 28.36
C GLN A 610 8.60 -9.78 26.92
N PRO A 611 7.73 -10.49 26.16
CA PRO A 611 7.31 -10.06 24.85
C PRO A 611 6.44 -8.80 24.92
N VAL A 612 6.72 -7.84 24.06
CA VAL A 612 5.97 -6.60 23.86
C VAL A 612 5.72 -6.45 22.37
N GLU A 613 4.50 -6.14 21.96
CA GLU A 613 4.22 -5.86 20.54
C GLU A 613 5.13 -4.75 20.01
N ARG A 614 5.59 -4.86 18.77
CA ARG A 614 6.37 -3.80 18.11
C ARG A 614 5.56 -2.51 18.00
N GLY A 615 6.15 -1.38 18.37
CA GLY A 615 5.45 -0.10 18.57
C GLY A 615 4.67 -0.01 19.89
N GLY A 616 4.60 -1.10 20.66
CA GLY A 616 3.96 -1.13 21.97
C GLY A 616 4.65 -0.25 22.99
N SER A 617 3.92 0.11 24.04
CA SER A 617 4.43 0.93 25.13
C SER A 617 4.92 0.08 26.30
N VAL A 618 6.06 0.45 26.86
CA VAL A 618 6.54 -0.01 28.17
C VAL A 618 6.25 1.11 29.17
N VAL A 619 5.42 0.81 30.17
CA VAL A 619 5.18 1.73 31.29
C VAL A 619 6.39 1.68 32.21
N ALA A 620 7.02 2.82 32.43
CA ALA A 620 8.19 2.97 33.27
C ALA A 620 7.87 3.89 34.45
N TRP A 621 7.81 3.34 35.65
CA TRP A 621 7.58 4.10 36.88
C TRP A 621 8.88 4.71 37.37
N LEU A 622 8.84 6.00 37.66
CA LEU A 622 10.01 6.79 38.00
C LEU A 622 10.12 7.01 39.51
N SER A 623 11.33 6.94 40.05
CA SER A 623 11.61 7.22 41.46
C SER A 623 11.75 8.72 41.73
N SER A 624 10.91 9.30 42.60
CA SER A 624 11.08 10.67 43.09
C SER A 624 12.34 10.76 43.99
N PRO A 625 13.06 11.90 44.05
CA PRO A 625 14.16 12.09 45.01
C PRO A 625 13.73 11.88 46.47
N GLN A 626 12.44 12.06 46.77
CA GLN A 626 11.86 11.80 48.09
C GLN A 626 11.59 10.30 48.35
N ASP A 627 11.50 9.47 47.31
CA ASP A 627 11.32 8.01 47.43
C ASP A 627 12.62 7.29 47.84
N SER A 628 13.76 7.97 47.73
CA SER A 628 15.08 7.46 48.12
C SER A 628 15.37 7.52 49.64
N VAL A 629 14.46 8.02 50.48
CA VAL A 629 14.67 8.06 51.93
C VAL A 629 13.87 6.96 52.65
N GLY A 630 14.52 5.81 52.85
CA GLY A 630 14.36 5.01 54.06
C GLY A 630 13.08 4.18 54.26
N ARG A 631 12.28 3.89 53.23
CA ARG A 631 11.16 2.94 53.36
C ARG A 631 11.58 1.53 52.94
N SER A 632 12.12 0.75 53.88
CA SER A 632 12.26 -0.71 53.72
C SER A 632 11.06 -1.43 54.32
N MET A 633 10.77 -2.60 53.77
CA MET A 633 9.70 -3.47 54.24
C MET A 633 10.00 -3.91 55.68
N PRO A 634 9.13 -3.62 56.66
CA PRO A 634 9.32 -4.08 58.03
C PRO A 634 9.20 -5.61 58.12
N ASP A 635 9.81 -6.19 59.15
CA ASP A 635 9.53 -7.57 59.53
C ASP A 635 8.20 -7.64 60.27
N LEU A 636 7.23 -8.29 59.63
CA LEU A 636 5.87 -8.49 60.10
C LEU A 636 5.65 -9.92 60.58
N ALA A 637 6.63 -10.83 60.42
CA ALA A 637 6.50 -12.21 60.87
C ALA A 637 6.30 -12.28 62.40
N GLY A 638 5.36 -13.11 62.83
CA GLY A 638 4.99 -13.26 64.24
C GLY A 638 4.11 -12.14 64.81
N LEU A 639 3.76 -11.11 64.04
CA LEU A 639 2.82 -10.08 64.50
C LEU A 639 1.36 -10.52 64.32
N PRO A 640 0.45 -10.13 65.24
CA PRO A 640 -0.99 -10.22 65.00
C PRO A 640 -1.37 -9.42 63.73
N VAL A 641 -2.26 -9.97 62.90
CA VAL A 641 -2.70 -9.33 61.63
C VAL A 641 -3.10 -7.88 61.81
N ARG A 642 -3.84 -7.55 62.89
CA ARG A 642 -4.26 -6.18 63.18
C ARG A 642 -3.07 -5.22 63.37
N GLN A 643 -1.99 -5.69 63.98
CA GLN A 643 -0.77 -4.91 64.18
C GLN A 643 0.05 -4.78 62.89
N ALA A 644 0.12 -5.86 62.09
CA ALA A 644 0.77 -5.83 60.78
C ALA A 644 0.08 -4.84 59.82
N LEU A 645 -1.26 -4.87 59.77
CA LEU A 645 -2.07 -3.92 58.97
C LEU A 645 -1.82 -2.46 59.37
N ARG A 646 -1.70 -2.18 60.67
CA ARG A 646 -1.39 -0.82 61.17
C ARG A 646 -0.01 -0.35 60.71
N GLN A 647 1.00 -1.23 60.74
CA GLN A 647 2.35 -0.89 60.28
C GLN A 647 2.44 -0.65 58.77
N LEU A 648 1.67 -1.41 57.98
CA LEU A 648 1.56 -1.25 56.54
C LEU A 648 0.82 0.04 56.16
N SER A 649 -0.29 0.36 56.86
CA SER A 649 -1.05 1.59 56.66
C SER A 649 -0.22 2.84 56.93
N GLN A 650 0.59 2.86 58.01
CA GLN A 650 1.52 3.97 58.30
C GLN A 650 2.58 4.20 57.22
N ARG A 651 2.92 3.16 56.47
CA ARG A 651 3.91 3.20 55.37
C ARG A 651 3.27 3.32 53.99
N GLN A 652 1.94 3.49 53.94
CA GLN A 652 1.16 3.61 52.71
C GLN A 652 1.30 2.39 51.78
N VAL A 653 1.43 1.19 52.36
CA VAL A 653 1.49 -0.09 51.63
C VAL A 653 0.11 -0.75 51.67
N GLN A 654 -0.39 -1.21 50.52
CA GLN A 654 -1.67 -1.93 50.44
C GLN A 654 -1.52 -3.39 50.89
N PRO A 655 -2.25 -3.83 51.94
CA PRO A 655 -2.18 -5.20 52.40
C PRO A 655 -3.19 -6.13 51.71
N PHE A 656 -2.75 -7.31 51.31
CA PHE A 656 -3.57 -8.45 50.92
C PHE A 656 -3.39 -9.57 51.94
N VAL A 657 -4.41 -9.84 52.75
CA VAL A 657 -4.33 -10.83 53.83
C VAL A 657 -4.99 -12.13 53.41
N THR A 658 -4.28 -13.24 53.58
CA THR A 658 -4.81 -14.60 53.43
C THR A 658 -4.68 -15.33 54.78
N GLY A 659 -5.81 -15.74 55.35
CA GLY A 659 -5.88 -16.39 56.67
C GLY A 659 -6.16 -15.41 57.83
N SER A 660 -6.02 -15.89 59.07
CA SER A 660 -6.31 -15.13 60.30
C SER A 660 -5.33 -15.51 61.41
N GLY A 661 -5.06 -14.58 62.34
CA GLY A 661 -4.17 -14.81 63.49
C GLY A 661 -2.85 -14.04 63.39
N PHE A 662 -1.74 -14.76 63.33
CA PHE A 662 -0.37 -14.22 63.25
C PHE A 662 0.21 -14.37 61.85
N VAL A 663 0.98 -13.38 61.40
CA VAL A 663 1.68 -13.42 60.11
C VAL A 663 2.77 -14.49 60.15
N VAL A 664 2.66 -15.50 59.31
CA VAL A 664 3.66 -16.58 59.15
C VAL A 664 4.64 -16.24 58.04
N ARG A 665 4.15 -15.55 57.01
CA ARG A 665 4.92 -15.17 55.83
C ARG A 665 4.42 -13.84 55.30
N GLN A 666 5.35 -13.05 54.77
CA GLN A 666 5.06 -11.82 54.05
C GLN A 666 5.77 -11.83 52.69
N GLU A 667 5.23 -11.09 51.75
CA GLU A 667 5.89 -10.73 50.50
C GLU A 667 5.53 -9.26 50.19
N PRO A 668 6.51 -8.37 49.96
CA PRO A 668 7.96 -8.60 49.87
C PRO A 668 8.64 -8.98 51.21
N ALA A 669 9.86 -9.53 51.12
CA ALA A 669 10.65 -9.92 52.29
C ALA A 669 11.09 -8.69 53.12
N PRO A 670 11.35 -8.83 54.44
CA PRO A 670 11.86 -7.74 55.26
C PRO A 670 13.14 -7.13 54.67
N GLY A 671 13.29 -5.81 54.75
CA GLY A 671 14.42 -5.08 54.17
C GLY A 671 14.27 -4.73 52.69
N THR A 672 13.27 -5.26 51.98
CA THR A 672 13.03 -4.92 50.56
C THR A 672 12.63 -3.44 50.42
N PRO A 673 13.20 -2.65 49.48
CA PRO A 673 12.76 -1.29 49.21
C PRO A 673 11.28 -1.24 48.82
N LEU A 674 10.49 -0.37 49.47
CA LEU A 674 9.06 -0.25 49.22
C LEU A 674 8.76 0.86 48.19
N PRO A 675 8.11 0.57 47.05
CA PRO A 675 7.62 1.61 46.16
C PRO A 675 6.43 2.36 46.79
N PHE A 676 6.21 3.61 46.35
CA PHE A 676 5.05 4.40 46.78
C PHE A 676 3.75 3.68 46.39
N ARG A 677 2.88 3.38 47.38
CA ARG A 677 1.67 2.52 47.22
C ARG A 677 1.96 1.08 46.78
N GLY A 678 3.11 0.52 47.16
CA GLY A 678 3.41 -0.90 46.97
C GLY A 678 2.38 -1.81 47.63
N GLU A 679 2.31 -3.05 47.16
CA GLU A 679 1.45 -4.09 47.73
C GLU A 679 2.27 -4.99 48.66
N CYS A 680 1.63 -5.49 49.71
CA CYS A 680 2.18 -6.55 50.55
C CYS A 680 1.15 -7.67 50.74
N ARG A 681 1.56 -8.91 50.43
CA ARG A 681 0.80 -10.12 50.73
C ARG A 681 1.21 -10.68 52.09
N LEU A 682 0.23 -10.97 52.93
CA LEU A 682 0.40 -11.55 54.26
C LEU A 682 -0.31 -12.91 54.32
N TRP A 683 0.42 -13.95 54.68
CA TRP A 683 -0.13 -15.28 54.98
C TRP A 683 -0.16 -15.48 56.49
N CYS A 684 -1.33 -15.82 57.02
CA CYS A 684 -1.57 -15.81 58.47
C CYS A 684 -2.15 -17.14 58.97
N ALA A 685 -1.77 -17.53 60.19
CA ALA A 685 -2.24 -18.75 60.86
C ALA A 685 -2.66 -18.48 62.32
N ALA A 686 -3.54 -19.33 62.86
CA ALA A 686 -4.19 -19.11 64.16
C ALA A 686 -3.24 -19.18 65.37
N ASP A 687 -2.13 -19.92 65.28
CA ASP A 687 -1.19 -20.14 66.39
C ASP A 687 0.19 -19.51 66.15
N ALA A 688 0.68 -18.73 67.13
CA ALA A 688 2.02 -18.14 67.14
C ALA A 688 3.16 -19.16 67.30
N ALA A 689 2.85 -20.41 67.67
CA ALA A 689 3.83 -21.42 68.09
C ALA A 689 4.38 -22.31 66.95
N ALA A 690 3.97 -22.13 65.69
CA ALA A 690 4.50 -22.92 64.58
C ALA A 690 5.87 -22.42 64.04
N SER A 691 6.47 -21.40 64.65
CA SER A 691 7.78 -20.85 64.28
C SER A 691 8.89 -21.32 65.24
N GLY A 692 9.31 -22.58 65.12
CA GLY A 692 10.40 -23.11 65.94
C GLY A 692 11.09 -24.34 65.37
N ARG A 693 12.13 -24.12 64.55
CA ARG A 693 13.25 -25.04 64.22
C ARG A 693 12.93 -26.45 63.71
N GLY A 694 13.34 -26.69 62.45
CA GLY A 694 13.68 -28.02 61.91
C GLY A 694 14.06 -27.82 60.44
N GLY A 695 15.32 -27.74 60.06
CA GLY A 695 16.32 -28.79 60.28
C GLY A 695 16.38 -29.59 58.98
N VAL A 696 17.33 -29.22 58.11
CA VAL A 696 17.71 -29.98 56.93
C VAL A 696 18.07 -31.40 57.39
N SER A 697 17.30 -32.40 56.99
CA SER A 697 17.62 -33.81 57.17
C SER A 697 17.40 -34.58 55.87
N ALA A 698 18.52 -34.81 55.19
CA ALA A 698 18.91 -36.00 54.44
C ALA A 698 17.78 -36.91 53.87
N ALA A 699 17.62 -36.85 52.55
CA ALA A 699 17.16 -37.98 51.77
C ALA A 699 18.39 -38.76 51.27
N SER A 700 18.71 -39.89 51.92
CA SER A 700 19.57 -40.92 51.35
C SER A 700 18.70 -42.09 50.90
N ALA A 701 18.60 -42.30 49.60
CA ALA A 701 18.21 -43.58 49.00
C ALA A 701 19.31 -43.97 48.01
N THR A 702 20.14 -44.93 48.43
CA THR A 702 21.21 -45.55 47.65
C THR A 702 20.75 -46.85 47.01
N SER A 703 21.47 -47.22 45.94
CA SER A 703 21.60 -48.53 45.28
C SER A 703 20.69 -48.75 44.04
N ARG A 704 21.16 -49.16 42.85
CA ARG A 704 22.33 -50.00 42.49
C ARG A 704 22.85 -49.73 41.05
N ARG A 705 24.15 -50.00 40.89
CA ARG A 705 25.03 -50.07 39.68
C ARG A 705 25.08 -51.54 39.14
N PRO A 706 25.78 -51.91 38.03
CA PRO A 706 27.14 -51.53 37.59
C PRO A 706 27.23 -50.26 36.74
#